data_AF-A0A2D9NGS7-F1
#
_entry.id   AF-A0A2D9NGS7-F1
#
_cell.length_a   1.000
_cell.length_b   1.000
_cell.length_c   1.000
_cell.angle_alpha   90.00
_cell.angle_beta   90.00
_cell.angle_gamma   90.00
#
_symmetry.space_group_name_H-M   'P 1'
#
loop_
_entity.id
_entity.type
_entity.pdbx_description
1 polymer ?
#
loop_
_entity_poly.entity_id
_entity_poly.type
_entity_poly.pdbx_seq_one_letter_code
_entity_poly.pdbx_strand_id
1 'polypeptide(L)'
;MMEQICKITGMSMAQQKKWPLFHSLLTDNLVINRAEISIDKLSKEIMHFCSQQETTDEIQERKEAIISHLKKRFNRKFNGSKLTAFGSSESGLGLKNGDIDLCLEFKGEKPKKVLTKIARMLREDGMEDVTLIAHAKVPIVKFTDSRTKIPIDISINNSLAIYNTSLLKLYNDCDVRVRPFVLAIKNWALHRGICNAAYGTFSSYAWTLIALQFLQTSDPPVLPNIQQGDKRILREVEGTIYDLTMNENPADLIKSDNNDNVGHLIIDFFDQFTNNWPWDENVISIRSGKMISRKEKNWEEDKPKLIDALVDENKLRLGKHSLPVEDPFDHLHDLSRVLRTEGVMDIREEFLRAYRVLNEGGSWSEVVKTKFPELVNDSPKTDLFEDLREIPKQEVIDNLEILQDQLNEVESKIKVRKSERNNAIEMSKAIRKNAELKNEENKLGNSLKPRRDKIEKVKRERDSVNNNYIPVHWIEDEMMKVFYRLTEDVDQMSAPSLKKEKELFSWFFELQSMHQHSKKTRELHNQFIKLLDEQKDTLDELDLVKKSSNELFGNYENFDDLAHKLLLELNSIHNEKRTLRREIGRLEAWLRICDRKKRDRKKSNYRKQNNRNKSKTRSSVNIEEVKSRASSGESISLSDLGALLNSGGFSSIQNVGKEKSERKKKKKMNNNFTASRGKRGRSKKNY
;
A
#
# COMPACT_ATOMS: atom_id res chain seq x y z
N MET A 1 -1.20 -36.82 39.09
CA MET A 1 -2.60 -36.69 39.55
C MET A 1 -3.47 -36.84 38.33
N MET A 2 -4.23 -37.93 38.20
CA MET A 2 -5.19 -38.08 37.10
C MET A 2 -6.19 -36.93 37.18
N GLU A 3 -6.28 -36.10 36.15
CA GLU A 3 -7.30 -35.06 36.10
C GLU A 3 -8.68 -35.71 36.21
N GLN A 4 -9.46 -35.32 37.23
CA GLN A 4 -10.84 -35.78 37.36
C GLN A 4 -11.66 -35.20 36.20
N ILE A 5 -11.85 -36.01 35.16
CA ILE A 5 -12.74 -35.72 34.06
C ILE A 5 -14.18 -35.92 34.54
N CYS A 6 -15.07 -34.97 34.25
CA CYS A 6 -16.48 -35.10 34.59
C CYS A 6 -17.11 -36.23 33.76
N LYS A 7 -17.75 -37.20 34.43
CA LYS A 7 -18.38 -38.36 33.75
C LYS A 7 -19.58 -38.00 32.88
N ILE A 8 -20.21 -36.85 33.14
CA ILE A 8 -21.41 -36.39 32.42
C ILE A 8 -21.02 -35.59 31.18
N THR A 9 -20.07 -34.66 31.32
CA THR A 9 -19.71 -33.71 30.26
C THR A 9 -18.43 -34.08 29.51
N GLY A 10 -17.62 -35.02 30.02
CA GLY A 10 -16.31 -35.36 29.46
C GLY A 10 -15.24 -34.28 29.63
N MET A 11 -15.55 -33.19 30.33
CA MET A 11 -14.67 -32.02 30.47
C MET A 11 -13.62 -32.21 31.56
N SER A 12 -12.38 -31.76 31.31
CA SER A 12 -11.33 -31.71 32.32
C SER A 12 -11.60 -30.63 33.38
N MET A 13 -10.96 -30.74 34.54
CA MET A 13 -11.07 -29.73 35.61
C MET A 13 -10.68 -28.31 35.16
N ALA A 14 -9.71 -28.20 34.24
CA ALA A 14 -9.32 -26.91 33.67
C ALA A 14 -10.42 -26.34 32.75
N GLN A 15 -11.05 -27.19 31.93
CA GLN A 15 -12.15 -26.81 31.05
C GLN A 15 -13.40 -26.41 31.85
N GLN A 16 -13.72 -27.12 32.94
CA GLN A 16 -14.83 -26.78 33.85
C GLN A 16 -14.63 -25.40 34.49
N LYS A 17 -13.40 -25.06 34.89
CA LYS A 17 -13.07 -23.71 35.41
C LYS A 17 -13.18 -22.63 34.35
N LYS A 18 -12.95 -22.96 33.07
CA LYS A 18 -13.00 -22.00 31.96
C LYS A 18 -14.44 -21.71 31.51
N TRP A 19 -15.33 -22.72 31.53
CA TRP A 19 -16.73 -22.61 31.10
C TRP A 19 -17.71 -23.13 32.19
N PRO A 20 -17.78 -22.46 33.35
CA PRO A 20 -18.54 -22.93 34.49
C PRO A 20 -20.06 -22.90 34.27
N LEU A 21 -20.60 -21.91 33.55
CA LEU A 21 -22.05 -21.79 33.35
C LEU A 21 -22.55 -22.84 32.35
N PHE A 22 -21.81 -23.04 31.26
CA PHE A 22 -22.13 -24.07 30.28
C PHE A 22 -22.04 -25.47 30.88
N HIS A 23 -21.02 -25.75 31.70
CA HIS A 23 -20.94 -27.01 32.45
C HIS A 23 -22.14 -27.19 33.41
N SER A 24 -22.55 -26.12 34.09
CA SER A 24 -23.70 -26.16 35.01
C SER A 24 -25.01 -26.38 34.26
N LEU A 25 -25.15 -25.83 33.04
CA LEU A 25 -26.29 -26.08 32.16
C LEU A 25 -26.36 -27.56 31.74
N LEU A 26 -25.24 -28.15 31.32
CA LEU A 26 -25.19 -29.56 30.90
C LEU A 26 -25.40 -30.56 32.06
N THR A 27 -25.25 -30.11 33.30
CA THR A 27 -25.44 -30.93 34.49
C THR A 27 -26.76 -30.62 35.21
N ASP A 28 -27.66 -29.84 34.58
CA ASP A 28 -28.94 -29.37 35.12
C ASP A 28 -28.85 -28.65 36.48
N ASN A 29 -27.70 -28.08 36.82
CA ASN A 29 -27.42 -27.40 38.09
C ASN A 29 -27.48 -25.87 37.99
N LEU A 30 -27.89 -25.32 36.85
CA LEU A 30 -27.90 -23.88 36.61
C LEU A 30 -29.10 -23.22 37.30
N VAL A 31 -28.85 -22.52 38.42
CA VAL A 31 -29.86 -21.70 39.10
C VAL A 31 -29.70 -20.24 38.66
N ILE A 32 -30.73 -19.68 38.03
CA ILE A 32 -30.80 -18.26 37.65
C ILE A 32 -31.86 -17.59 38.51
N ASN A 33 -31.42 -16.65 39.35
CA ASN A 33 -32.34 -15.85 40.16
C ASN A 33 -32.98 -14.79 39.25
N ARG A 34 -34.31 -14.70 39.28
CA ARG A 34 -35.07 -13.67 38.56
C ARG A 34 -35.27 -12.46 39.47
N ALA A 35 -34.55 -11.39 39.21
CA ALA A 35 -34.78 -10.07 39.79
C ALA A 35 -35.72 -9.25 38.89
N GLU A 36 -36.28 -8.17 39.43
CA GLU A 36 -37.10 -7.24 38.65
C GLU A 36 -36.20 -6.41 37.73
N ILE A 37 -36.27 -6.67 36.43
CA ILE A 37 -35.41 -6.02 35.42
C ILE A 37 -36.02 -4.67 35.03
N SER A 38 -35.28 -3.58 35.23
CA SER A 38 -35.69 -2.27 34.75
C SER A 38 -35.37 -2.10 33.26
N ILE A 39 -36.29 -2.53 32.40
CA ILE A 39 -36.14 -2.51 30.93
C ILE A 39 -35.88 -1.09 30.41
N ASP A 40 -36.57 -0.09 30.95
CA ASP A 40 -36.41 1.32 30.54
C ASP A 40 -35.02 1.87 30.89
N LYS A 41 -34.46 1.47 32.03
CA LYS A 41 -33.10 1.84 32.42
C LYS A 41 -32.09 1.25 31.44
N LEU A 42 -32.23 -0.03 31.12
CA LEU A 42 -31.38 -0.73 30.14
C LEU A 42 -31.46 -0.05 28.76
N SER A 43 -32.66 0.26 28.30
CA SER A 43 -32.86 0.95 27.03
C SER A 43 -32.17 2.33 27.01
N LYS A 44 -32.25 3.09 28.11
CA LYS A 44 -31.55 4.39 28.23
C LYS A 44 -30.04 4.24 28.22
N GLU A 45 -29.49 3.25 28.92
CA GLU A 45 -28.04 2.96 28.93
C GLU A 45 -27.51 2.62 27.53
N ILE A 46 -28.23 1.78 26.79
CA ILE A 46 -27.86 1.38 25.43
C ILE A 46 -27.96 2.56 24.46
N MET A 47 -29.03 3.36 24.54
CA MET A 47 -29.16 4.56 23.72
C MET A 47 -28.07 5.59 24.04
N HIS A 48 -27.71 5.76 25.32
CA HIS A 48 -26.60 6.62 25.72
C HIS A 48 -25.27 6.12 25.14
N PHE A 49 -24.99 4.82 25.21
CA PHE A 49 -23.83 4.23 24.56
C PHE A 49 -23.82 4.51 23.04
N CYS A 50 -24.95 4.30 22.37
CA CYS A 50 -25.08 4.53 20.93
C CYS A 50 -24.79 6.00 20.55
N SER A 51 -25.21 6.96 21.37
CA SER A 51 -24.92 8.38 21.18
C SER A 51 -23.43 8.72 21.34
N GLN A 52 -22.71 8.02 22.22
CA GLN A 52 -21.25 8.19 22.37
C GLN A 52 -20.46 7.63 21.18
N GLN A 53 -21.05 6.69 20.43
CA GLN A 53 -20.44 6.11 19.24
C GLN A 53 -20.54 7.00 18.00
N GLU A 54 -21.32 8.09 18.06
CA GLU A 54 -21.39 9.04 16.96
C GLU A 54 -20.02 9.70 16.72
N THR A 55 -19.57 9.66 15.47
CA THR A 55 -18.31 10.29 15.06
C THR A 55 -18.52 11.79 14.94
N THR A 56 -17.58 12.57 15.50
CA THR A 56 -17.57 14.02 15.29
C THR A 56 -17.29 14.35 13.82
N ASP A 57 -17.80 15.48 13.35
CA ASP A 57 -17.56 15.98 11.99
C ASP A 57 -16.05 16.01 11.65
N GLU A 58 -15.20 16.34 12.62
CA GLU A 58 -13.74 16.33 12.46
C GLU A 58 -13.16 14.95 12.10
N ILE A 59 -13.68 13.88 12.72
CA ILE A 59 -13.23 12.50 12.43
C ILE A 59 -13.71 12.10 11.04
N GLN A 60 -14.94 12.45 10.67
CA GLN A 60 -15.49 12.15 9.36
C GLN A 60 -14.71 12.86 8.25
N GLU A 61 -14.40 14.14 8.41
CA GLU A 61 -13.54 14.90 7.48
C GLU A 61 -12.15 14.26 7.33
N ARG A 62 -11.56 13.76 8.44
CA ARG A 62 -10.28 13.05 8.41
C ARG A 62 -10.38 11.75 7.60
N LYS A 63 -11.43 10.94 7.83
CA LYS A 63 -11.69 9.70 7.08
C LYS A 63 -11.77 9.99 5.57
N GLU A 64 -12.60 10.96 5.19
CA GLU A 64 -12.78 11.36 3.79
C GLU A 64 -11.50 11.89 3.15
N ALA A 65 -10.71 12.67 3.89
CA ALA A 65 -9.44 13.19 3.41
C ALA A 65 -8.42 12.08 3.09
N ILE A 66 -8.36 11.02 3.91
CA ILE A 66 -7.48 9.87 3.67
C ILE A 66 -7.97 9.07 2.47
N ILE A 67 -9.27 8.80 2.39
CA ILE A 67 -9.87 8.07 1.26
C ILE A 67 -9.58 8.82 -0.05
N SER A 68 -9.74 10.15 -0.06
CA SER A 68 -9.41 11.01 -1.21
C SER A 68 -7.92 10.97 -1.55
N HIS A 69 -7.03 10.95 -0.54
CA HIS A 69 -5.60 10.82 -0.74
C HIS A 69 -5.22 9.47 -1.38
N LEU A 70 -5.71 8.37 -0.82
CA LEU A 70 -5.48 7.01 -1.31
C LEU A 70 -6.05 6.83 -2.72
N LYS A 71 -7.25 7.35 -3.00
CA LYS A 71 -7.87 7.32 -4.33
C LYS A 71 -6.99 8.00 -5.38
N LYS A 72 -6.46 9.20 -5.08
CA LYS A 72 -5.51 9.91 -5.97
C LYS A 72 -4.21 9.13 -6.16
N ARG A 73 -3.72 8.48 -5.11
CA ARG A 73 -2.47 7.71 -5.14
C ARG A 73 -2.61 6.44 -5.98
N PHE A 74 -3.68 5.68 -5.79
CA PHE A 74 -3.93 4.45 -6.54
C PHE A 74 -4.28 4.74 -7.99
N ASN A 75 -5.06 5.77 -8.31
CA ASN A 75 -5.36 6.13 -9.70
C ASN A 75 -4.10 6.45 -10.52
N ARG A 76 -3.05 7.02 -9.90
CA ARG A 76 -1.78 7.29 -10.59
C ARG A 76 -0.97 6.04 -10.90
N LYS A 77 -1.09 5.00 -10.06
CA LYS A 77 -0.27 3.77 -10.16
C LYS A 77 -1.01 2.65 -10.90
N PHE A 78 -2.32 2.59 -10.74
CA PHE A 78 -3.23 1.61 -11.31
C PHE A 78 -4.28 2.37 -12.13
N ASN A 79 -3.99 2.57 -13.42
CA ASN A 79 -4.87 3.33 -14.30
C ASN A 79 -6.23 2.62 -14.47
N GLY A 80 -7.33 3.36 -14.38
CA GLY A 80 -8.68 2.78 -14.43
C GLY A 80 -9.10 2.00 -13.17
N SER A 81 -8.36 2.14 -12.06
CA SER A 81 -8.80 1.60 -10.77
C SER A 81 -9.90 2.45 -10.12
N LYS A 82 -10.75 1.82 -9.31
CA LYS A 82 -11.81 2.46 -8.54
C LYS A 82 -11.69 2.03 -7.09
N LEU A 83 -11.45 2.99 -6.20
CA LEU A 83 -11.40 2.78 -4.76
C LEU A 83 -12.77 3.12 -4.15
N THR A 84 -13.37 2.16 -3.47
CA THR A 84 -14.67 2.28 -2.78
C THR A 84 -14.53 1.88 -1.32
N ALA A 85 -15.02 2.71 -0.41
CA ALA A 85 -15.18 2.30 0.98
C ALA A 85 -16.36 1.32 1.09
N PHE A 86 -16.27 0.39 2.03
CA PHE A 86 -17.34 -0.55 2.36
C PHE A 86 -17.28 -0.89 3.86
N GLY A 87 -18.09 -1.86 4.29
CA GLY A 87 -18.02 -2.44 5.62
C GLY A 87 -18.74 -1.60 6.69
N SER A 88 -18.22 -1.70 7.91
CA SER A 88 -18.88 -1.13 9.09
C SER A 88 -18.95 0.40 9.07
N SER A 89 -17.95 1.05 8.45
CA SER A 89 -17.91 2.52 8.32
C SER A 89 -18.98 3.07 7.38
N GLU A 90 -19.36 2.33 6.33
CA GLU A 90 -20.32 2.81 5.31
C GLU A 90 -21.76 2.30 5.53
N SER A 91 -21.94 1.21 6.27
CA SER A 91 -23.27 0.65 6.60
C SER A 91 -24.00 1.41 7.71
N GLY A 92 -23.34 2.33 8.43
CA GLY A 92 -23.90 3.01 9.61
C GLY A 92 -23.88 2.18 10.90
N LEU A 93 -23.45 0.91 10.80
CA LEU A 93 -23.41 -0.08 11.89
C LEU A 93 -21.98 -0.29 12.44
N GLY A 94 -21.10 0.70 12.28
CA GLY A 94 -19.73 0.68 12.78
C GLY A 94 -19.57 1.29 14.17
N LEU A 95 -18.63 0.74 14.95
CA LEU A 95 -18.17 1.36 16.19
C LEU A 95 -17.24 2.54 15.87
N LYS A 96 -17.14 3.51 16.78
CA LYS A 96 -16.37 4.76 16.58
C LYS A 96 -14.91 4.53 16.17
N ASN A 97 -14.26 3.57 16.82
CA ASN A 97 -12.85 3.21 16.59
C ASN A 97 -12.70 2.07 15.55
N GLY A 98 -13.72 1.82 14.74
CA GLY A 98 -13.69 0.77 13.71
C GLY A 98 -12.75 1.08 12.55
N ASP A 99 -12.25 0.00 11.94
CA ASP A 99 -11.40 0.05 10.75
C ASP A 99 -12.14 0.64 9.54
N ILE A 100 -11.39 1.25 8.63
CA ILE A 100 -11.89 1.62 7.30
C ILE A 100 -11.59 0.48 6.32
N ASP A 101 -12.64 -0.20 5.86
CA ASP A 101 -12.54 -1.20 4.82
C ASP A 101 -12.62 -0.56 3.43
N LEU A 102 -11.60 -0.77 2.60
CA LEU A 102 -11.50 -0.24 1.24
C LEU A 102 -11.36 -1.37 0.22
N CYS A 103 -12.12 -1.28 -0.86
CA CYS A 103 -12.02 -2.18 -2.00
C CYS A 103 -11.44 -1.42 -3.18
N LEU A 104 -10.33 -1.92 -3.73
CA LEU A 104 -9.75 -1.42 -4.97
C LEU A 104 -10.17 -2.34 -6.12
N GLU A 105 -11.12 -1.87 -6.93
CA GLU A 105 -11.54 -2.53 -8.15
C GLU A 105 -10.57 -2.17 -9.28
N PHE A 106 -9.95 -3.18 -9.89
CA PHE A 106 -8.99 -2.99 -10.97
C PHE A 106 -8.97 -4.20 -11.91
N LYS A 107 -9.03 -3.92 -13.22
CA LYS A 107 -8.88 -4.93 -14.28
C LYS A 107 -7.40 -5.09 -14.61
N GLY A 108 -6.80 -6.22 -14.26
CA GLY A 108 -5.40 -6.50 -14.58
C GLY A 108 -4.78 -7.68 -13.83
N GLU A 109 -3.64 -7.45 -13.18
CA GLU A 109 -2.85 -8.49 -12.52
C GLU A 109 -3.59 -9.21 -11.38
N LYS A 110 -3.15 -10.43 -11.05
CA LYS A 110 -3.68 -11.22 -9.93
C LYS A 110 -3.66 -10.42 -8.61
N PRO A 111 -4.74 -10.45 -7.79
CA PRO A 111 -4.88 -9.69 -6.54
C PRO A 111 -3.65 -9.74 -5.62
N LYS A 112 -3.05 -10.92 -5.42
CA LYS A 112 -1.88 -11.09 -4.55
C LYS A 112 -0.69 -10.23 -4.97
N LYS A 113 -0.38 -10.17 -6.28
CA LYS A 113 0.74 -9.35 -6.80
C LYS A 113 0.48 -7.86 -6.61
N VAL A 114 -0.76 -7.44 -6.82
CA VAL A 114 -1.20 -6.05 -6.62
C VAL A 114 -1.07 -5.65 -5.16
N LEU A 115 -1.55 -6.49 -4.23
CA LEU A 115 -1.43 -6.23 -2.79
C LEU A 115 0.02 -6.18 -2.31
N THR A 116 0.91 -7.04 -2.82
CA THR A 116 2.36 -6.93 -2.50
C THR A 116 2.94 -5.60 -2.98
N LYS A 117 2.55 -5.14 -4.19
CA LYS A 117 2.96 -3.82 -4.72
C LYS A 117 2.39 -2.66 -3.90
N ILE A 118 1.15 -2.79 -3.40
CA ILE A 118 0.49 -1.81 -2.52
C ILE A 118 1.19 -1.78 -1.17
N ALA A 119 1.42 -2.91 -0.51
CA ALA A 119 2.11 -2.97 0.77
C ALA A 119 3.49 -2.31 0.71
N ARG A 120 4.29 -2.58 -0.34
CA ARG A 120 5.56 -1.89 -0.55
C ARG A 120 5.39 -0.37 -0.69
N MET A 121 4.41 0.06 -1.48
CA MET A 121 4.12 1.48 -1.69
C MET A 121 3.69 2.18 -0.39
N LEU A 122 2.84 1.54 0.41
CA LEU A 122 2.37 2.09 1.67
C LEU A 122 3.51 2.23 2.68
N ARG A 123 4.49 1.31 2.67
CA ARG A 123 5.72 1.46 3.47
C ARG A 123 6.62 2.60 2.97
N GLU A 124 6.69 2.82 1.66
CA GLU A 124 7.44 3.93 1.06
C GLU A 124 6.80 5.29 1.38
N ASP A 125 5.47 5.37 1.29
CA ASP A 125 4.67 6.52 1.74
C ASP A 125 4.72 6.64 3.29
N GLY A 126 5.04 5.51 3.93
CA GLY A 126 5.23 5.20 5.35
C GLY A 126 4.04 5.53 6.22
N MET A 127 2.99 4.84 5.84
CA MET A 127 2.01 4.28 6.75
C MET A 127 2.69 3.35 7.77
N GLU A 128 2.02 3.18 8.91
CA GLU A 128 2.43 2.34 10.03
C GLU A 128 1.79 0.95 9.90
N ASP A 129 2.36 -0.05 10.60
CA ASP A 129 1.82 -1.41 10.74
C ASP A 129 1.37 -2.10 9.45
N VAL A 130 2.09 -1.87 8.35
CA VAL A 130 1.73 -2.42 7.03
C VAL A 130 1.94 -3.93 6.99
N THR A 131 0.85 -4.69 7.13
CA THR A 131 0.82 -6.15 7.13
C THR A 131 0.05 -6.70 5.92
N LEU A 132 0.58 -7.75 5.29
CA LEU A 132 -0.05 -8.40 4.14
C LEU A 132 -0.58 -9.78 4.57
N ILE A 133 -1.89 -9.97 4.51
CA ILE A 133 -2.56 -11.24 4.82
C ILE A 133 -2.91 -11.93 3.49
N ALA A 134 -1.95 -12.68 2.94
CA ALA A 134 -2.05 -13.23 1.58
C ALA A 134 -2.73 -14.62 1.46
N HIS A 135 -2.86 -15.34 2.58
CA HIS A 135 -3.33 -16.75 2.60
C HIS A 135 -4.83 -16.91 2.89
N ALA A 136 -5.56 -15.82 3.15
CA ALA A 136 -7.00 -15.84 3.35
C ALA A 136 -7.79 -16.02 2.03
N LYS A 137 -9.09 -16.39 2.11
CA LYS A 137 -10.01 -16.47 0.96
C LYS A 137 -10.02 -15.14 0.19
N VAL A 138 -10.09 -14.02 0.94
CA VAL A 138 -9.93 -12.66 0.43
C VAL A 138 -8.62 -12.10 0.99
N PRO A 139 -7.55 -11.99 0.19
CA PRO A 139 -6.31 -11.37 0.62
C PRO A 139 -6.49 -9.87 0.91
N ILE A 140 -5.90 -9.39 2.01
CA ILE A 140 -5.98 -7.99 2.43
C ILE A 140 -4.61 -7.43 2.83
N VAL A 141 -4.45 -6.12 2.71
CA VAL A 141 -3.34 -5.36 3.32
C VAL A 141 -3.93 -4.49 4.43
N LYS A 142 -3.51 -4.72 5.66
CA LYS A 142 -3.84 -3.87 6.81
C LYS A 142 -2.72 -2.88 7.04
N PHE A 143 -3.06 -1.64 7.39
CA PHE A 143 -2.08 -0.61 7.75
C PHE A 143 -2.77 0.50 8.55
N THR A 144 -1.98 1.31 9.24
CA THR A 144 -2.47 2.47 9.97
C THR A 144 -1.97 3.73 9.26
N ASP A 145 -2.86 4.68 8.99
CA ASP A 145 -2.43 5.98 8.47
C ASP A 145 -1.61 6.72 9.54
N SER A 146 -0.35 7.03 9.22
CA SER A 146 0.57 7.61 10.20
C SER A 146 0.11 8.99 10.70
N ARG A 147 -0.68 9.71 9.89
CA ARG A 147 -1.21 11.04 10.24
C ARG A 147 -2.48 10.97 11.06
N THR A 148 -3.46 10.18 10.67
CA THR A 148 -4.76 10.17 11.36
C THR A 148 -4.89 9.07 12.41
N LYS A 149 -3.93 8.13 12.44
CA LYS A 149 -3.91 6.93 13.29
C LYS A 149 -5.12 6.01 13.08
N ILE A 150 -5.79 6.14 11.94
CA ILE A 150 -6.93 5.32 11.58
C ILE A 150 -6.43 4.02 10.94
N PRO A 151 -6.84 2.85 11.45
CA PRO A 151 -6.59 1.55 10.81
C PRO A 151 -7.40 1.39 9.52
N ILE A 152 -6.75 0.87 8.48
CA ILE A 152 -7.31 0.73 7.13
C ILE A 152 -6.96 -0.63 6.56
N ASP A 153 -7.98 -1.31 6.05
CA ASP A 153 -7.88 -2.59 5.38
C ASP A 153 -8.18 -2.42 3.88
N ILE A 154 -7.26 -2.87 3.01
CA ILE A 154 -7.45 -2.84 1.56
C ILE A 154 -7.58 -4.25 1.00
N SER A 155 -8.68 -4.50 0.31
CA SER A 155 -8.94 -5.68 -0.53
C SER A 155 -8.95 -5.32 -2.02
N ILE A 156 -8.77 -6.32 -2.90
CA ILE A 156 -8.82 -6.14 -4.36
C ILE A 156 -10.02 -6.90 -4.91
N ASN A 157 -10.81 -6.25 -5.76
CA ASN A 157 -11.95 -6.84 -6.48
C ASN A 157 -13.02 -7.54 -5.62
N ASN A 158 -13.05 -7.26 -4.32
CA ASN A 158 -14.10 -7.72 -3.41
C ASN A 158 -15.39 -6.89 -3.58
N SER A 159 -15.99 -6.94 -4.78
CA SER A 159 -17.17 -6.14 -5.10
C SER A 159 -18.41 -6.63 -4.35
N LEU A 160 -18.47 -7.92 -3.97
CA LEU A 160 -19.59 -8.49 -3.21
C LEU A 160 -19.74 -7.81 -1.84
N ALA A 161 -18.63 -7.49 -1.18
CA ALA A 161 -18.65 -6.79 0.10
C ALA A 161 -19.25 -5.38 0.02
N ILE A 162 -19.17 -4.72 -1.14
CA ILE A 162 -19.81 -3.42 -1.37
C ILE A 162 -21.34 -3.59 -1.35
N TYR A 163 -21.86 -4.62 -2.05
CA TYR A 163 -23.30 -4.91 -2.04
C TYR A 163 -23.79 -5.37 -0.67
N ASN A 164 -23.04 -6.22 0.05
CA ASN A 164 -23.34 -6.58 1.44
C ASN A 164 -23.47 -5.33 2.31
N THR A 165 -22.57 -4.36 2.13
CA THR A 165 -22.59 -3.10 2.88
C THR A 165 -23.83 -2.27 2.55
N SER A 166 -24.21 -2.19 1.28
CA SER A 166 -25.43 -1.51 0.85
C SER A 166 -26.68 -2.18 1.42
N LEU A 167 -26.75 -3.51 1.45
CA LEU A 167 -27.85 -4.25 2.06
C LEU A 167 -27.96 -3.94 3.57
N LEU A 168 -26.84 -4.00 4.30
CA LEU A 168 -26.82 -3.67 5.73
C LEU A 168 -27.24 -2.23 6.00
N LYS A 169 -26.86 -1.30 5.11
CA LYS A 169 -27.30 0.10 5.19
C LYS A 169 -28.81 0.23 5.02
N LEU A 170 -29.40 -0.47 4.06
CA LEU A 170 -30.86 -0.48 3.87
C LEU A 170 -31.57 -1.01 5.12
N TYR A 171 -31.07 -2.08 5.74
CA TYR A 171 -31.60 -2.56 7.02
C TYR A 171 -31.47 -1.54 8.15
N ASN A 172 -30.32 -0.87 8.26
CA ASN A 172 -30.11 0.17 9.25
C ASN A 172 -31.10 1.34 9.09
N ASP A 173 -31.40 1.70 7.84
CA ASP A 173 -32.26 2.83 7.51
C ASP A 173 -33.77 2.48 7.62
N CYS A 174 -34.13 1.20 7.87
CA CYS A 174 -35.52 0.76 8.04
C CYS A 174 -36.15 1.21 9.36
N ASP A 175 -35.45 1.02 10.48
CA ASP A 175 -35.98 1.28 11.82
C ASP A 175 -34.88 1.85 12.73
N VAL A 176 -35.22 2.89 13.49
CA VAL A 176 -34.30 3.62 14.37
C VAL A 176 -33.67 2.75 15.47
N ARG A 177 -34.31 1.64 15.85
CA ARG A 177 -33.85 0.69 16.87
C ARG A 177 -32.77 -0.26 16.36
N VAL A 178 -32.62 -0.43 15.04
CA VAL A 178 -31.64 -1.35 14.45
C VAL A 178 -30.22 -0.96 14.84
N ARG A 179 -29.87 0.32 14.64
CA ARG A 179 -28.54 0.83 14.97
C ARG A 179 -28.15 0.59 16.43
N PRO A 180 -28.91 1.05 17.45
CA PRO A 180 -28.54 0.83 18.84
C PRO A 180 -28.52 -0.66 19.21
N PHE A 181 -29.44 -1.47 18.70
CA PHE A 181 -29.47 -2.92 18.95
C PHE A 181 -28.23 -3.64 18.40
N VAL A 182 -27.91 -3.43 17.12
CA VAL A 182 -26.76 -4.06 16.47
C VAL A 182 -25.45 -3.57 17.11
N LEU A 183 -25.31 -2.26 17.38
CA LEU A 183 -24.11 -1.73 18.03
C LEU A 183 -23.94 -2.28 19.45
N ALA A 184 -25.02 -2.48 20.20
CA ALA A 184 -24.99 -3.09 21.53
C ALA A 184 -24.43 -4.53 21.46
N ILE A 185 -24.96 -5.37 20.58
CA ILE A 185 -24.50 -6.76 20.40
C ILE A 185 -23.04 -6.80 19.93
N LYS A 186 -22.67 -5.95 18.97
CA LYS A 186 -21.28 -5.86 18.49
C LYS A 186 -20.31 -5.45 19.58
N ASN A 187 -20.70 -4.46 20.39
CA ASN A 187 -19.87 -3.98 21.49
C ASN A 187 -19.70 -5.06 22.56
N TRP A 188 -20.80 -5.71 22.97
CA TRP A 188 -20.75 -6.88 23.85
C TRP A 188 -19.81 -7.95 23.29
N ALA A 189 -20.00 -8.39 22.05
CA ALA A 189 -19.17 -9.42 21.43
C ALA A 189 -17.68 -9.04 21.37
N LEU A 190 -17.37 -7.77 21.10
CA LEU A 190 -16.00 -7.24 21.06
C LEU A 190 -15.35 -7.30 22.45
N HIS A 191 -15.98 -6.72 23.48
CA HIS A 191 -15.42 -6.67 24.83
C HIS A 191 -15.32 -8.04 25.50
N ARG A 192 -16.17 -9.00 25.11
CA ARG A 192 -16.13 -10.38 25.59
C ARG A 192 -15.14 -11.27 24.82
N GLY A 193 -14.51 -10.75 23.76
CA GLY A 193 -13.50 -11.47 22.97
C GLY A 193 -14.07 -12.46 21.96
N ILE A 194 -15.37 -12.41 21.67
CA ILE A 194 -16.07 -13.34 20.77
C ILE A 194 -16.33 -12.73 19.37
N CYS A 195 -15.64 -11.63 19.04
CA CYS A 195 -15.75 -10.90 17.77
C CYS A 195 -14.43 -10.89 16.97
N ASN A 196 -13.75 -12.03 16.85
CA ASN A 196 -12.49 -12.14 16.10
C ASN A 196 -12.32 -13.47 15.35
N ALA A 197 -12.61 -13.43 14.04
CA ALA A 197 -12.48 -14.57 13.14
C ALA A 197 -11.07 -15.18 13.08
N ALA A 198 -10.01 -14.41 13.32
CA ALA A 198 -8.64 -14.94 13.32
C ALA A 198 -8.36 -15.84 14.54
N TYR A 199 -8.95 -15.50 15.70
CA TYR A 199 -8.85 -16.29 16.92
C TYR A 199 -9.85 -17.44 17.00
N GLY A 200 -10.74 -17.56 16.00
CA GLY A 200 -11.69 -18.66 15.91
C GLY A 200 -13.04 -18.39 16.54
N THR A 201 -13.45 -17.12 16.63
CA THR A 201 -14.82 -16.70 17.00
C THR A 201 -15.51 -16.03 15.81
N PHE A 202 -16.73 -15.53 15.96
CA PHE A 202 -17.45 -14.89 14.86
C PHE A 202 -16.81 -13.56 14.44
N SER A 203 -17.01 -13.16 13.18
CA SER A 203 -16.64 -11.83 12.72
C SER A 203 -17.69 -10.79 13.11
N SER A 204 -17.30 -9.51 13.11
CA SER A 204 -18.23 -8.38 13.30
C SER A 204 -19.41 -8.41 12.32
N TYR A 205 -19.17 -8.86 11.08
CA TYR A 205 -20.19 -9.04 10.06
C TYR A 205 -21.18 -10.16 10.42
N ALA A 206 -20.68 -11.32 10.88
CA ALA A 206 -21.54 -12.43 11.31
C ALA A 206 -22.45 -12.02 12.48
N TRP A 207 -21.92 -11.31 13.49
CA TRP A 207 -22.73 -10.77 14.58
C TRP A 207 -23.81 -9.79 14.12
N THR A 208 -23.52 -8.98 13.10
CA THR A 208 -24.53 -8.11 12.50
C THR A 208 -25.64 -8.93 11.82
N LEU A 209 -25.31 -9.99 11.08
CA LEU A 209 -26.34 -10.84 10.45
C LEU A 209 -27.19 -11.59 11.49
N ILE A 210 -26.56 -12.11 12.55
CA ILE A 210 -27.25 -12.77 13.66
C ILE A 210 -28.26 -11.80 14.32
N ALA A 211 -27.82 -10.56 14.59
CA ALA A 211 -28.68 -9.53 15.16
C ALA A 211 -29.83 -9.13 14.23
N LEU A 212 -29.57 -8.96 12.93
CA LEU A 212 -30.60 -8.63 11.95
C LEU A 212 -31.62 -9.76 11.77
N GLN A 213 -31.16 -11.01 11.74
CA GLN A 213 -32.05 -12.17 11.66
C GLN A 213 -33.00 -12.23 12.86
N PHE A 214 -32.49 -11.96 14.06
CA PHE A 214 -33.31 -11.92 15.26
C PHE A 214 -34.45 -10.91 15.10
N LEU A 215 -34.13 -9.67 14.68
CA LEU A 215 -35.13 -8.62 14.44
C LEU A 215 -36.15 -8.97 13.34
N GLN A 216 -35.78 -9.80 12.37
CA GLN A 216 -36.71 -10.31 11.35
C GLN A 216 -37.65 -11.40 11.89
N THR A 217 -37.23 -12.14 12.92
CA THR A 217 -38.00 -13.24 13.53
C THR A 217 -38.69 -12.88 14.84
N SER A 218 -38.49 -11.65 15.34
CA SER A 218 -39.30 -11.09 16.43
C SER A 218 -40.78 -11.17 16.08
N ASP A 219 -41.64 -11.30 17.09
CA ASP A 219 -43.10 -11.36 16.89
C ASP A 219 -43.75 -10.22 17.69
N PRO A 220 -44.23 -9.13 17.03
CA PRO A 220 -44.20 -8.87 15.59
C PRO A 220 -42.79 -8.55 15.05
N PRO A 221 -42.52 -8.77 13.74
CA PRO A 221 -41.19 -8.54 13.16
C PRO A 221 -40.84 -7.05 13.12
N VAL A 222 -39.64 -6.71 13.56
CA VAL A 222 -39.08 -5.35 13.49
C VAL A 222 -38.54 -5.05 12.09
N LEU A 223 -38.00 -6.06 11.41
CA LEU A 223 -37.40 -5.91 10.09
C LEU A 223 -38.09 -6.77 9.02
N PRO A 224 -38.22 -6.25 7.78
CA PRO A 224 -38.76 -7.02 6.67
C PRO A 224 -37.65 -7.89 6.03
N ASN A 225 -38.04 -8.73 5.07
CA ASN A 225 -37.10 -9.36 4.16
C ASN A 225 -36.84 -8.44 2.96
N ILE A 226 -35.71 -7.72 2.95
CA ILE A 226 -35.35 -6.77 1.88
C ILE A 226 -35.04 -7.47 0.55
N GLN A 227 -34.67 -8.74 0.58
CA GLN A 227 -34.31 -9.52 -0.61
C GLN A 227 -35.52 -10.33 -1.16
N GLN A 228 -36.71 -10.09 -0.62
CA GLN A 228 -37.97 -10.65 -1.11
C GLN A 228 -38.39 -9.98 -2.44
N GLY A 229 -38.96 -10.78 -3.34
CA GLY A 229 -39.54 -10.29 -4.60
C GLY A 229 -39.25 -11.20 -5.79
N ASP A 230 -40.08 -11.09 -6.83
CA ASP A 230 -39.99 -11.93 -8.03
C ASP A 230 -38.94 -11.42 -9.03
N LYS A 231 -38.65 -10.11 -9.01
CA LYS A 231 -37.66 -9.49 -9.90
C LYS A 231 -36.26 -9.76 -9.37
N ARG A 232 -35.48 -10.55 -10.11
CA ARG A 232 -34.10 -10.92 -9.76
C ARG A 232 -33.06 -10.06 -10.48
N ILE A 233 -32.14 -9.45 -9.72
CA ILE A 233 -31.02 -8.66 -10.25
C ILE A 233 -29.76 -9.53 -10.25
N LEU A 234 -29.54 -10.26 -11.35
CA LEU A 234 -28.36 -11.11 -11.50
C LEU A 234 -27.17 -10.28 -12.01
N ARG A 235 -26.02 -10.39 -11.33
CA ARG A 235 -24.76 -9.80 -11.79
C ARG A 235 -23.62 -10.79 -11.69
N GLU A 236 -22.75 -10.77 -12.69
CA GLU A 236 -21.50 -11.51 -12.66
C GLU A 236 -20.44 -10.73 -11.87
N VAL A 237 -19.94 -11.34 -10.80
CA VAL A 237 -18.83 -10.84 -9.99
C VAL A 237 -17.77 -11.93 -9.95
N GLU A 238 -16.56 -11.62 -10.44
CA GLU A 238 -15.42 -12.55 -10.47
C GLU A 238 -15.71 -13.92 -11.14
N GLY A 239 -16.54 -13.94 -12.19
CA GLY A 239 -16.89 -15.16 -12.94
C GLY A 239 -17.99 -16.01 -12.31
N THR A 240 -18.60 -15.56 -11.20
CA THR A 240 -19.76 -16.18 -10.56
C THR A 240 -20.96 -15.26 -10.66
N ILE A 241 -22.12 -15.79 -11.01
CA ILE A 241 -23.37 -15.03 -11.09
C ILE A 241 -24.01 -15.03 -9.70
N TYR A 242 -24.21 -13.84 -9.14
CA TYR A 242 -24.88 -13.63 -7.87
C TYR A 242 -26.21 -12.91 -8.05
N ASP A 243 -27.19 -13.26 -7.20
CA ASP A 243 -28.48 -12.57 -7.12
C ASP A 243 -28.41 -11.42 -6.12
N LEU A 244 -28.20 -10.21 -6.63
CA LEU A 244 -28.03 -8.98 -5.85
C LEU A 244 -29.36 -8.24 -5.63
N THR A 245 -30.49 -8.94 -5.66
CA THR A 245 -31.81 -8.35 -5.44
C THR A 245 -31.90 -7.73 -4.05
N MET A 246 -32.27 -6.45 -4.02
CA MET A 246 -32.58 -5.68 -2.82
C MET A 246 -33.75 -4.76 -3.16
N ASN A 247 -34.74 -4.66 -2.27
CA ASN A 247 -35.79 -3.65 -2.40
C ASN A 247 -35.25 -2.27 -1.95
N GLU A 248 -35.38 -1.26 -2.81
CA GLU A 248 -34.90 0.10 -2.55
C GLU A 248 -35.73 0.83 -1.47
N ASN A 249 -37.00 0.45 -1.30
CA ASN A 249 -37.91 0.99 -0.29
C ASN A 249 -38.35 -0.11 0.69
N PRO A 250 -37.48 -0.51 1.63
CA PRO A 250 -37.77 -1.61 2.54
C PRO A 250 -38.83 -1.26 3.60
N ALA A 251 -39.01 0.03 3.95
CA ALA A 251 -40.02 0.47 4.92
C ALA A 251 -41.45 0.07 4.52
N ASP A 252 -41.75 0.05 3.22
CA ASP A 252 -43.08 -0.30 2.69
C ASP A 252 -43.42 -1.81 2.84
N LEU A 253 -42.43 -2.64 3.18
CA LEU A 253 -42.60 -4.09 3.34
C LEU A 253 -43.06 -4.48 4.76
N ILE A 254 -42.93 -3.58 5.73
CA ILE A 254 -43.33 -3.84 7.12
C ILE A 254 -44.84 -3.64 7.23
N LYS A 255 -45.55 -4.72 7.58
CA LYS A 255 -47.02 -4.72 7.71
C LYS A 255 -47.52 -4.65 9.16
N SER A 256 -46.61 -4.80 10.13
CA SER A 256 -46.91 -4.94 11.55
C SER A 256 -45.99 -4.03 12.36
N ASP A 257 -46.57 -3.26 13.27
CA ASP A 257 -45.82 -2.34 14.12
C ASP A 257 -45.40 -3.04 15.42
N ASN A 258 -44.13 -3.39 15.53
CA ASN A 258 -43.53 -3.80 16.79
C ASN A 258 -43.23 -2.54 17.63
N ASN A 259 -43.72 -2.49 18.87
CA ASN A 259 -43.55 -1.34 19.79
C ASN A 259 -42.49 -1.56 20.89
N ASP A 260 -41.72 -2.63 20.79
CA ASP A 260 -40.75 -3.00 21.82
C ASP A 260 -39.58 -2.01 21.86
N ASN A 261 -39.15 -1.66 23.06
CA ASN A 261 -37.97 -0.83 23.23
C ASN A 261 -36.69 -1.66 23.02
N VAL A 262 -35.55 -0.98 22.82
CA VAL A 262 -34.26 -1.65 22.56
C VAL A 262 -33.85 -2.55 23.74
N GLY A 263 -34.21 -2.17 24.97
CA GLY A 263 -33.94 -2.97 26.16
C GLY A 263 -34.64 -4.32 26.13
N HIS A 264 -35.91 -4.36 25.74
CA HIS A 264 -36.71 -5.58 25.62
C HIS A 264 -36.14 -6.49 24.55
N LEU A 265 -35.87 -5.94 23.35
CA LEU A 265 -35.27 -6.69 22.24
C LEU A 265 -33.93 -7.34 22.63
N ILE A 266 -33.10 -6.67 23.44
CA ILE A 266 -31.81 -7.21 23.89
C ILE A 266 -32.00 -8.34 24.91
N ILE A 267 -32.94 -8.19 25.84
CA ILE A 267 -33.25 -9.25 26.81
C ILE A 267 -33.76 -10.49 26.06
N ASP A 268 -34.70 -10.31 25.14
CA ASP A 268 -35.28 -11.38 24.34
C ASP A 268 -34.24 -12.04 23.43
N PHE A 269 -33.29 -11.26 22.89
CA PHE A 269 -32.16 -11.81 22.15
C PHE A 269 -31.33 -12.76 23.01
N PHE A 270 -30.92 -12.34 24.22
CA PHE A 270 -30.15 -13.21 25.11
C PHE A 270 -30.97 -14.38 25.64
N ASP A 271 -32.27 -14.20 25.87
CA ASP A 271 -33.19 -15.27 26.30
C ASP A 271 -33.35 -16.34 25.21
N GLN A 272 -33.69 -15.94 23.99
CA GLN A 272 -33.86 -16.86 22.86
C GLN A 272 -32.56 -17.61 22.56
N PHE A 273 -31.44 -16.90 22.47
CA PHE A 273 -30.14 -17.53 22.20
C PHE A 273 -29.57 -18.29 23.40
N THR A 274 -30.24 -18.33 24.56
CA THR A 274 -29.84 -19.18 25.69
C THR A 274 -30.78 -20.38 25.85
N ASN A 275 -32.09 -20.14 25.83
CA ASN A 275 -33.11 -21.15 26.07
C ASN A 275 -33.51 -21.92 24.80
N ASN A 276 -33.43 -21.28 23.63
CA ASN A 276 -33.88 -21.84 22.36
C ASN A 276 -32.76 -21.71 21.31
N TRP A 277 -31.66 -22.45 21.53
CA TRP A 277 -30.42 -22.36 20.75
C TRP A 277 -30.68 -22.59 19.25
N PRO A 278 -30.70 -21.53 18.42
CA PRO A 278 -31.30 -21.61 17.08
C PRO A 278 -30.49 -22.51 16.13
N TRP A 279 -29.19 -22.67 16.41
CA TRP A 279 -28.28 -23.44 15.57
C TRP A 279 -28.44 -24.95 15.73
N ASP A 280 -29.18 -25.49 16.69
CA ASP A 280 -29.33 -26.94 16.81
C ASP A 280 -30.07 -27.51 15.58
N GLU A 281 -31.14 -26.85 15.13
CA GLU A 281 -31.97 -27.30 14.01
C GLU A 281 -31.90 -26.40 12.77
N ASN A 282 -31.49 -25.13 12.95
CA ASN A 282 -31.62 -24.11 11.92
C ASN A 282 -30.31 -23.44 11.49
N VAL A 283 -30.40 -22.76 10.35
CA VAL A 283 -29.41 -21.88 9.74
C VAL A 283 -29.94 -20.46 9.79
N ILE A 284 -29.11 -19.54 10.28
CA ILE A 284 -29.42 -18.10 10.31
C ILE A 284 -29.28 -17.55 8.88
N SER A 285 -30.35 -17.00 8.32
CA SER A 285 -30.40 -16.53 6.91
C SER A 285 -31.30 -15.31 6.71
N ILE A 286 -30.69 -14.12 6.73
CA ILE A 286 -31.44 -12.86 6.61
C ILE A 286 -32.16 -12.73 5.25
N ARG A 287 -31.65 -13.43 4.23
CA ARG A 287 -32.21 -13.47 2.88
C ARG A 287 -33.55 -14.17 2.83
N SER A 288 -33.74 -15.20 3.64
CA SER A 288 -35.03 -15.91 3.71
C SER A 288 -36.03 -15.17 4.59
N GLY A 289 -35.54 -14.27 5.46
CA GLY A 289 -36.35 -13.55 6.44
C GLY A 289 -36.86 -14.44 7.58
N LYS A 290 -36.49 -15.72 7.58
CA LYS A 290 -36.83 -16.74 8.56
C LYS A 290 -35.64 -17.68 8.74
N MET A 291 -35.62 -18.38 9.86
CA MET A 291 -34.66 -19.46 10.08
C MET A 291 -34.93 -20.61 9.10
N ILE A 292 -33.91 -21.06 8.38
CA ILE A 292 -34.00 -22.19 7.44
C ILE A 292 -33.58 -23.45 8.17
N SER A 293 -34.26 -24.58 7.95
CA SER A 293 -33.80 -25.85 8.56
C SER A 293 -32.46 -26.31 7.96
N ARG A 294 -31.60 -26.93 8.78
CA ARG A 294 -30.32 -27.50 8.32
C ARG A 294 -30.49 -28.49 7.17
N LYS A 295 -31.57 -29.28 7.21
CA LYS A 295 -31.94 -30.27 6.18
C LYS A 295 -32.29 -29.62 4.86
N GLU A 296 -33.09 -28.56 4.88
CA GLU A 296 -33.47 -27.82 3.67
C GLU A 296 -32.25 -27.18 2.98
N LYS A 297 -31.28 -26.70 3.78
CA LYS A 297 -30.05 -26.08 3.25
C LYS A 297 -28.94 -27.08 2.89
N ASN A 298 -29.07 -28.35 3.27
CA ASN A 298 -28.00 -29.35 3.25
C ASN A 298 -26.73 -28.92 4.03
N TRP A 299 -26.91 -28.20 5.15
CA TRP A 299 -25.84 -27.73 6.04
C TRP A 299 -25.90 -28.48 7.38
N GLU A 300 -25.80 -29.80 7.30
CA GLU A 300 -25.64 -30.65 8.48
C GLU A 300 -24.26 -30.44 9.11
N GLU A 301 -24.16 -30.64 10.42
CA GLU A 301 -22.90 -30.47 11.16
C GLU A 301 -21.90 -31.56 10.75
N ASP A 302 -20.79 -31.16 10.13
CA ASP A 302 -19.70 -32.07 9.77
C ASP A 302 -18.93 -32.51 11.01
N LYS A 303 -18.36 -33.72 10.99
CA LYS A 303 -17.45 -34.19 12.05
C LYS A 303 -16.10 -33.45 12.00
N PRO A 304 -15.42 -33.20 13.14
CA PRO A 304 -15.79 -33.63 14.50
C PRO A 304 -16.83 -32.70 15.14
N LYS A 305 -17.75 -33.30 15.91
CA LYS A 305 -18.74 -32.57 16.70
C LYS A 305 -18.07 -31.83 17.86
N LEU A 306 -18.73 -30.82 18.41
CA LEU A 306 -18.19 -29.99 19.50
C LEU A 306 -17.68 -30.79 20.70
N ILE A 307 -18.42 -31.82 21.14
CA ILE A 307 -18.06 -32.64 22.30
C ILE A 307 -16.89 -33.57 21.97
N ASP A 308 -16.90 -34.22 20.81
CA ASP A 308 -15.82 -35.11 20.36
C ASP A 308 -14.49 -34.33 20.21
N ALA A 309 -14.58 -33.12 19.65
CA ALA A 309 -13.43 -32.24 19.44
C ALA A 309 -12.91 -31.58 20.73
N LEU A 310 -13.66 -31.64 21.83
CA LEU A 310 -13.22 -31.16 23.14
C LEU A 310 -12.39 -32.20 23.90
N VAL A 311 -12.67 -33.47 23.66
CA VAL A 311 -11.99 -34.62 24.28
C VAL A 311 -10.64 -34.87 23.60
N ASP A 312 -10.57 -34.73 22.28
CA ASP A 312 -9.29 -34.74 21.56
C ASP A 312 -8.60 -33.37 21.72
N GLU A 313 -7.69 -33.24 22.70
CA GLU A 313 -6.90 -32.02 22.99
C GLU A 313 -6.07 -31.45 21.82
N ASN A 314 -6.10 -32.11 20.66
CA ASN A 314 -5.55 -31.58 19.43
C ASN A 314 -6.39 -30.37 18.99
N LYS A 315 -5.74 -29.20 18.80
CA LYS A 315 -6.32 -27.93 18.33
C LYS A 315 -6.94 -28.02 16.92
N LEU A 316 -7.96 -28.84 16.77
CA LEU A 316 -8.67 -29.12 15.53
C LEU A 316 -9.65 -27.97 15.25
N ARG A 317 -9.72 -27.57 13.99
CA ARG A 317 -10.85 -26.74 13.53
C ARG A 317 -12.11 -27.57 13.67
N LEU A 318 -13.19 -26.94 14.13
CA LEU A 318 -14.49 -27.60 14.20
C LEU A 318 -14.93 -27.96 12.77
N GLY A 319 -15.80 -28.98 12.64
CA GLY A 319 -16.40 -29.31 11.35
C GLY A 319 -17.10 -28.11 10.70
N LYS A 320 -17.38 -28.20 9.39
CA LYS A 320 -18.19 -27.19 8.71
C LYS A 320 -19.59 -27.13 9.34
N HIS A 321 -20.23 -25.96 9.28
CA HIS A 321 -21.62 -25.77 9.71
C HIS A 321 -21.88 -26.06 11.19
N SER A 322 -20.95 -25.66 12.06
CA SER A 322 -21.12 -25.77 13.51
C SER A 322 -22.22 -24.83 14.02
N LEU A 323 -22.05 -23.53 13.84
CA LEU A 323 -23.06 -22.50 14.14
C LEU A 323 -23.41 -21.75 12.85
N PRO A 324 -24.09 -22.40 11.89
CA PRO A 324 -24.17 -21.92 10.51
C PRO A 324 -24.86 -20.56 10.41
N VAL A 325 -24.20 -19.63 9.71
CA VAL A 325 -24.73 -18.31 9.37
C VAL A 325 -24.48 -18.09 7.88
N GLU A 326 -25.56 -17.93 7.12
CA GLU A 326 -25.52 -17.76 5.67
C GLU A 326 -25.18 -16.33 5.26
N ASP A 327 -24.29 -16.17 4.28
CA ASP A 327 -24.10 -14.88 3.59
C ASP A 327 -25.28 -14.60 2.64
N PRO A 328 -25.86 -13.38 2.66
CA PRO A 328 -27.05 -13.02 1.90
C PRO A 328 -26.88 -13.01 0.37
N PHE A 329 -25.65 -13.01 -0.15
CA PHE A 329 -25.39 -13.09 -1.60
C PHE A 329 -24.56 -14.32 -1.99
N ASP A 330 -23.56 -14.74 -1.20
CA ASP A 330 -22.82 -16.00 -1.41
C ASP A 330 -23.47 -17.13 -0.60
N HIS A 331 -24.51 -17.75 -1.15
CA HIS A 331 -25.31 -18.79 -0.46
C HIS A 331 -24.54 -20.06 -0.07
N LEU A 332 -23.34 -20.27 -0.59
CA LEU A 332 -22.44 -21.37 -0.22
C LEU A 332 -21.47 -20.94 0.89
N HIS A 333 -21.46 -19.66 1.25
CA HIS A 333 -20.57 -19.11 2.26
C HIS A 333 -21.19 -19.17 3.64
N ASP A 334 -20.84 -20.22 4.37
CA ASP A 334 -21.02 -20.26 5.81
C ASP A 334 -19.95 -19.41 6.53
N LEU A 335 -20.39 -18.42 7.30
CA LEU A 335 -19.54 -17.55 8.12
C LEU A 335 -19.02 -18.25 9.38
N SER A 336 -19.60 -19.38 9.79
CA SER A 336 -19.20 -20.18 10.95
C SER A 336 -17.95 -21.04 10.72
N ARG A 337 -17.48 -21.16 9.47
CA ARG A 337 -16.30 -21.97 9.10
C ARG A 337 -15.02 -21.63 9.87
N VAL A 338 -14.94 -20.42 10.43
CA VAL A 338 -13.77 -19.90 11.14
C VAL A 338 -13.74 -20.37 12.59
N LEU A 339 -14.85 -20.89 13.10
CA LEU A 339 -15.01 -21.23 14.51
C LEU A 339 -14.09 -22.39 14.92
N ARG A 340 -13.48 -22.24 16.08
CA ARG A 340 -12.74 -23.29 16.77
C ARG A 340 -13.57 -23.79 17.94
N THR A 341 -13.24 -24.97 18.45
CA THR A 341 -13.88 -25.57 19.63
C THR A 341 -13.96 -24.58 20.81
N GLU A 342 -12.83 -23.98 21.17
CA GLU A 342 -12.78 -22.97 22.25
C GLU A 342 -13.67 -21.76 21.98
N GLY A 343 -13.71 -21.29 20.72
CA GLY A 343 -14.49 -20.12 20.34
C GLY A 343 -16.00 -20.36 20.41
N VAL A 344 -16.47 -21.56 20.03
CA VAL A 344 -17.89 -21.95 20.18
C VAL A 344 -18.27 -22.03 21.65
N MET A 345 -17.40 -22.63 22.49
CA MET A 345 -17.64 -22.71 23.93
C MET A 345 -17.67 -21.32 24.57
N ASP A 346 -16.73 -20.44 24.21
CA ASP A 346 -16.71 -19.05 24.67
C ASP A 346 -17.99 -18.32 24.26
N ILE A 347 -18.48 -18.49 23.02
CA ILE A 347 -19.74 -17.89 22.58
C ILE A 347 -20.91 -18.37 23.47
N ARG A 348 -21.02 -19.68 23.69
CA ARG A 348 -22.13 -20.26 24.47
C ARG A 348 -22.09 -19.85 25.95
N GLU A 349 -20.91 -19.85 26.55
CA GLU A 349 -20.68 -19.36 27.91
C GLU A 349 -21.04 -17.88 28.05
N GLU A 350 -20.67 -17.05 27.07
CA GLU A 350 -20.93 -15.61 27.12
C GLU A 350 -22.41 -15.26 26.92
N PHE A 351 -23.16 -16.03 26.12
CA PHE A 351 -24.63 -15.92 26.05
C PHE A 351 -25.26 -16.22 27.41
N LEU A 352 -24.91 -17.37 28.02
CA LEU A 352 -25.38 -17.76 29.35
C LEU A 352 -25.04 -16.71 30.43
N ARG A 353 -23.82 -16.18 30.40
CA ARG A 353 -23.38 -15.14 31.34
C ARG A 353 -24.14 -13.84 31.13
N ALA A 354 -24.37 -13.42 29.88
CA ALA A 354 -25.14 -12.20 29.60
C ALA A 354 -26.59 -12.35 30.07
N TYR A 355 -27.22 -13.49 29.77
CA TYR A 355 -28.56 -13.82 30.24
C TYR A 355 -28.67 -13.82 31.76
N ARG A 356 -27.70 -14.44 32.46
CA ARG A 356 -27.63 -14.45 33.92
C ARG A 356 -27.52 -13.04 34.51
N VAL A 357 -26.58 -12.23 34.01
CA VAL A 357 -26.37 -10.86 34.51
C VAL A 357 -27.63 -10.01 34.31
N LEU A 358 -28.31 -10.13 33.17
CA LEU A 358 -29.54 -9.41 32.91
C LEU A 358 -30.68 -9.85 33.84
N ASN A 359 -30.84 -11.15 34.08
CA ASN A 359 -31.86 -11.68 35.00
C ASN A 359 -31.60 -11.34 36.47
N GLU A 360 -30.34 -11.20 36.88
CA GLU A 360 -29.96 -10.78 38.23
C GLU A 360 -30.11 -9.25 38.43
N GLY A 361 -30.57 -8.50 37.42
CA GLY A 361 -30.77 -7.05 37.49
C GLY A 361 -29.50 -6.22 37.26
N GLY A 362 -28.47 -6.82 36.66
CA GLY A 362 -27.21 -6.16 36.34
C GLY A 362 -27.34 -5.04 35.30
N SER A 363 -26.36 -4.14 35.29
CA SER A 363 -26.32 -3.02 34.33
C SER A 363 -25.73 -3.43 32.98
N TRP A 364 -25.96 -2.65 31.92
CA TRP A 364 -25.35 -2.90 30.60
C TRP A 364 -23.82 -2.89 30.67
N SER A 365 -23.25 -2.05 31.53
CA SER A 365 -21.80 -1.98 31.78
C SER A 365 -21.21 -3.30 32.29
N GLU A 366 -21.96 -4.06 33.08
CA GLU A 366 -21.53 -5.37 33.59
C GLU A 366 -21.61 -6.44 32.49
N VAL A 367 -22.63 -6.38 31.64
CA VAL A 367 -22.76 -7.23 30.46
C VAL A 367 -21.59 -7.01 29.51
N VAL A 368 -21.14 -5.77 29.34
CA VAL A 368 -20.07 -5.40 28.39
C VAL A 368 -18.68 -5.36 29.04
N LYS A 369 -18.52 -5.82 30.28
CA LYS A 369 -17.22 -5.81 30.98
C LYS A 369 -16.12 -6.45 30.10
N THR A 370 -15.02 -5.75 29.88
CA THR A 370 -13.92 -6.25 29.02
C THR A 370 -13.25 -7.48 29.63
N LYS A 371 -13.21 -8.59 28.89
CA LYS A 371 -12.51 -9.83 29.28
C LYS A 371 -11.01 -9.76 28.95
N PHE A 372 -10.69 -9.19 27.79
CA PHE A 372 -9.32 -9.07 27.28
C PHE A 372 -9.02 -7.62 26.87
N PRO A 373 -8.50 -6.78 27.78
CA PRO A 373 -8.18 -5.38 27.47
C PRO A 373 -7.20 -5.21 26.31
N GLU A 374 -6.31 -6.17 26.10
CA GLU A 374 -5.31 -6.16 25.02
C GLU A 374 -5.91 -6.27 23.61
N LEU A 375 -7.10 -6.87 23.49
CA LEU A 375 -7.77 -7.09 22.20
C LEU A 375 -8.66 -5.91 21.78
N VAL A 376 -9.01 -5.03 22.73
CA VAL A 376 -9.89 -3.89 22.48
C VAL A 376 -9.05 -2.63 22.42
N ASN A 377 -8.96 -2.04 21.23
CA ASN A 377 -8.29 -0.76 21.04
C ASN A 377 -9.24 0.39 21.43
N ASP A 378 -9.54 0.49 22.73
CA ASP A 378 -10.28 1.62 23.31
C ASP A 378 -9.41 2.88 23.42
N SER A 379 -8.14 2.80 23.00
CA SER A 379 -7.26 3.95 23.09
C SER A 379 -7.89 5.11 22.29
N PRO A 380 -8.13 6.27 22.93
CA PRO A 380 -8.80 7.39 22.29
C PRO A 380 -7.88 8.10 21.29
N LYS A 381 -6.82 7.43 20.78
CA LYS A 381 -5.77 7.88 19.85
C LYS A 381 -6.37 8.32 18.52
N THR A 382 -7.19 9.35 18.59
CA THR A 382 -8.06 9.86 17.55
C THR A 382 -7.32 10.92 16.73
N ASP A 383 -6.11 11.31 17.14
CA ASP A 383 -5.30 12.36 16.50
C ASP A 383 -3.79 12.14 16.64
N LEU A 384 -3.03 12.68 15.67
CA LEU A 384 -1.56 12.65 15.60
C LEU A 384 -0.86 13.30 16.79
N PHE A 385 -1.55 14.21 17.47
CA PHE A 385 -0.97 15.13 18.45
C PHE A 385 -1.59 14.98 19.84
N GLU A 386 -2.36 13.93 20.09
CA GLU A 386 -3.06 13.76 21.37
C GLU A 386 -2.10 13.60 22.54
N ASP A 387 -1.05 12.80 22.35
CA ASP A 387 0.08 12.66 23.26
C ASP A 387 0.76 14.01 23.57
N LEU A 388 0.83 14.89 22.57
CA LEU A 388 1.47 16.20 22.66
C LEU A 388 0.58 17.29 23.27
N ARG A 389 -0.70 17.00 23.56
CA ARG A 389 -1.64 17.97 24.18
C ARG A 389 -1.36 18.18 25.66
N GLU A 390 -0.92 17.14 26.36
CA GLU A 390 -0.66 17.15 27.80
C GLU A 390 0.78 17.62 28.12
N ILE A 391 1.68 17.50 27.15
CA ILE A 391 3.10 17.82 27.30
C ILE A 391 3.33 19.35 27.19
N PRO A 392 4.13 19.96 28.08
CA PRO A 392 4.47 21.37 28.02
C PRO A 392 5.28 21.72 26.76
N LYS A 393 5.06 22.93 26.21
CA LYS A 393 5.71 23.38 24.96
C LYS A 393 7.24 23.32 25.00
N GLN A 394 7.85 23.56 26.16
CA GLN A 394 9.31 23.55 26.30
C GLN A 394 9.88 22.15 26.07
N GLU A 395 9.27 21.13 26.67
CA GLU A 395 9.66 19.73 26.52
C GLU A 395 9.49 19.24 25.07
N VAL A 396 8.49 19.74 24.34
CA VAL A 396 8.35 19.49 22.89
C VAL A 396 9.50 20.09 22.07
N ILE A 397 10.04 21.24 22.48
CA ILE A 397 11.18 21.89 21.81
C ILE A 397 12.46 21.12 22.11
N ASP A 398 12.68 20.73 23.37
CA ASP A 398 13.85 19.98 23.79
C ASP A 398 13.89 18.59 23.09
N ASN A 399 12.73 17.92 22.99
CA ASN A 399 12.59 16.68 22.22
C ASN A 399 12.86 16.86 20.72
N LEU A 400 12.48 18.01 20.15
CA LEU A 400 12.75 18.34 18.75
C LEU A 400 14.25 18.51 18.50
N GLU A 401 14.97 19.17 19.41
CA GLU A 401 16.43 19.33 19.35
C GLU A 401 17.15 17.98 19.39
N ILE A 402 16.77 17.10 20.35
CA ILE A 402 17.32 15.74 20.45
C ILE A 402 17.09 14.95 19.16
N LEU A 403 15.89 15.02 18.57
CA LEU A 403 15.58 14.31 17.33
C LEU A 403 16.34 14.89 16.12
N GLN A 404 16.59 16.19 16.09
CA GLN A 404 17.41 16.82 15.05
C GLN A 404 18.88 16.36 15.13
N ASP A 405 19.42 16.20 16.33
CA ASP A 405 20.76 15.67 16.54
C ASP A 405 20.87 14.20 16.11
N GLN A 406 19.89 13.37 16.48
CA GLN A 406 19.79 11.99 16.00
C GLN A 406 19.70 11.92 14.47
N LEU A 407 18.93 12.83 13.84
CA LEU A 407 18.83 12.90 12.39
C LEU A 407 20.20 13.23 11.76
N ASN A 408 20.94 14.18 12.32
CA ASN A 408 22.28 14.54 11.85
C ASN A 408 23.25 13.34 11.96
N GLU A 409 23.20 12.60 13.07
CA GLU A 409 24.00 11.38 13.26
C GLU A 409 23.67 10.33 12.20
N VAL A 410 22.39 10.05 11.97
CA VAL A 410 21.93 9.10 10.94
C VAL A 410 22.34 9.54 9.54
N GLU A 411 22.27 10.84 9.23
CA GLU A 411 22.72 11.38 7.94
C GLU A 411 24.23 11.21 7.74
N SER A 412 25.03 11.39 8.79
CA SER A 412 26.46 11.12 8.76
C SER A 412 26.76 9.63 8.49
N LYS A 413 26.05 8.71 9.16
CA LYS A 413 26.17 7.25 8.94
C LYS A 413 25.85 6.87 7.50
N ILE A 414 24.79 7.44 6.92
CA ILE A 414 24.43 7.22 5.51
C ILE A 414 25.55 7.68 4.58
N LYS A 415 26.15 8.84 4.85
CA LYS A 415 27.24 9.39 4.03
C LYS A 415 28.44 8.43 4.02
N VAL A 416 28.85 7.95 5.19
CA VAL A 416 29.97 7.00 5.36
C VAL A 416 29.70 5.67 4.64
N ARG A 417 28.54 5.04 4.90
CA ARG A 417 28.19 3.76 4.25
C ARG A 417 28.03 3.88 2.74
N LYS A 418 27.58 5.03 2.24
CA LYS A 418 27.50 5.30 0.81
C LYS A 418 28.89 5.42 0.18
N SER A 419 29.85 6.07 0.84
CA SER A 419 31.24 6.09 0.36
C SER A 419 31.87 4.70 0.36
N GLU A 420 31.70 3.92 1.43
CA GLU A 420 32.21 2.54 1.51
C GLU A 420 31.66 1.67 0.38
N ARG A 421 30.36 1.77 0.10
CA ARG A 421 29.72 1.04 -1.00
C ARG A 421 30.27 1.45 -2.36
N ASN A 422 30.45 2.75 -2.58
CA ASN A 422 31.02 3.24 -3.83
C ASN A 422 32.46 2.75 -4.03
N ASN A 423 33.27 2.78 -2.98
CA ASN A 423 34.64 2.26 -3.00
C ASN A 423 34.66 0.75 -3.30
N ALA A 424 33.76 -0.03 -2.67
CA ALA A 424 33.65 -1.47 -2.94
C ALA A 424 33.26 -1.76 -4.40
N ILE A 425 32.34 -0.97 -4.98
CA ILE A 425 31.96 -1.08 -6.39
C ILE A 425 33.14 -0.72 -7.31
N GLU A 426 33.91 0.31 -6.98
CA GLU A 426 35.08 0.73 -7.74
C GLU A 426 36.18 -0.34 -7.72
N MET A 427 36.48 -0.89 -6.54
CA MET A 427 37.44 -2.00 -6.37
C MET A 427 37.00 -3.25 -7.15
N SER A 428 35.71 -3.62 -7.08
CA SER A 428 35.15 -4.74 -7.84
C SER A 428 35.30 -4.55 -9.36
N LYS A 429 35.06 -3.34 -9.86
CA LYS A 429 35.23 -3.01 -11.29
C LYS A 429 36.71 -3.06 -11.71
N ALA A 430 37.61 -2.52 -10.90
CA ALA A 430 39.04 -2.54 -11.18
C ALA A 430 39.59 -3.98 -11.23
N ILE A 431 39.20 -4.82 -10.27
CA ILE A 431 39.60 -6.24 -10.23
C ILE A 431 39.02 -7.02 -11.41
N ARG A 432 37.75 -6.78 -11.78
CA ARG A 432 37.16 -7.40 -12.98
C ARG A 432 37.93 -7.04 -14.25
N LYS A 433 38.24 -5.76 -14.44
CA LYS A 433 39.04 -5.31 -15.59
C LYS A 433 40.43 -5.96 -15.61
N ASN A 434 41.09 -6.08 -14.47
CA ASN A 434 42.38 -6.78 -14.39
C ASN A 434 42.27 -8.28 -14.72
N ALA A 435 41.20 -8.95 -14.28
CA ALA A 435 40.95 -10.35 -14.61
C ALA A 435 40.67 -10.55 -16.11
N GLU A 436 39.94 -9.64 -16.75
CA GLU A 436 39.72 -9.61 -18.20
C GLU A 436 41.05 -9.44 -18.96
N LEU A 437 41.86 -8.45 -18.59
CA LEU A 437 43.19 -8.23 -19.17
C LEU A 437 44.11 -9.45 -19.02
N LYS A 438 44.06 -10.13 -17.87
CA LYS A 438 44.82 -11.38 -17.65
C LYS A 438 44.32 -12.53 -18.52
N ASN A 439 43.01 -12.62 -18.76
CA ASN A 439 42.44 -13.60 -19.68
C ASN A 439 42.83 -13.31 -21.13
N GLU A 440 42.89 -12.04 -21.52
CA GLU A 440 43.41 -11.61 -22.83
C GLU A 440 44.90 -11.93 -22.97
N GLU A 441 45.72 -11.64 -21.95
CA GLU A 441 47.13 -12.02 -21.91
C GLU A 441 47.31 -13.54 -22.09
N ASN A 442 46.52 -14.35 -21.38
CA ASN A 442 46.55 -15.81 -21.50
C ASN A 442 46.09 -16.29 -22.90
N LYS A 443 45.07 -15.67 -23.49
CA LYS A 443 44.61 -16.00 -24.85
C LYS A 443 45.67 -15.68 -25.89
N LEU A 444 46.27 -14.48 -25.83
CA LEU A 444 47.35 -14.06 -26.70
C LEU A 444 48.57 -14.98 -26.53
N GLY A 445 48.98 -15.25 -25.28
CA GLY A 445 50.06 -16.18 -24.95
C GLY A 445 49.83 -17.61 -25.47
N ASN A 446 48.60 -18.13 -25.37
CA ASN A 446 48.25 -19.46 -25.88
C ASN A 446 48.21 -19.52 -27.41
N SER A 447 47.90 -18.41 -28.10
CA SER A 447 47.90 -18.33 -29.57
C SER A 447 49.32 -18.36 -30.17
N LEU A 448 50.32 -17.89 -29.41
CA LEU A 448 51.72 -17.82 -29.85
C LEU A 448 52.39 -19.20 -29.90
N LYS A 449 52.06 -20.13 -28.99
CA LYS A 449 52.66 -21.48 -28.94
C LYS A 449 52.48 -22.29 -30.24
N PRO A 450 51.25 -22.57 -30.71
CA PRO A 450 51.04 -23.36 -31.93
C PRO A 450 51.49 -22.62 -33.21
N ARG A 451 51.57 -21.29 -33.17
CA ARG A 451 52.12 -20.49 -34.29
C ARG A 451 53.62 -20.71 -34.44
N ARG A 452 54.39 -20.77 -33.35
CA ARG A 452 55.82 -21.07 -33.39
C ARG A 452 56.11 -22.41 -34.07
N ASP A 453 55.34 -23.44 -33.73
CA ASP A 453 55.49 -24.78 -34.34
C ASP A 453 55.18 -24.76 -35.85
N LYS A 454 54.15 -24.02 -36.26
CA LYS A 454 53.83 -23.82 -37.68
C LYS A 454 54.92 -23.06 -38.42
N ILE A 455 55.48 -22.01 -37.81
CA ILE A 455 56.59 -21.24 -38.37
C ILE A 455 57.81 -22.13 -38.54
N GLU A 456 58.15 -22.95 -37.54
CA GLU A 456 59.25 -23.92 -37.66
C GLU A 456 59.01 -24.95 -38.76
N LYS A 457 57.79 -25.48 -38.88
CA LYS A 457 57.43 -26.45 -39.93
C LYS A 457 57.56 -25.84 -41.32
N VAL A 458 56.98 -24.67 -41.56
CA VAL A 458 57.08 -23.95 -42.85
C VAL A 458 58.52 -23.55 -43.13
N LYS A 459 59.30 -23.19 -42.11
CA LYS A 459 60.74 -22.90 -42.25
C LYS A 459 61.51 -24.14 -42.71
N ARG A 460 61.30 -25.31 -42.08
CA ARG A 460 61.94 -26.57 -42.48
C ARG A 460 61.55 -26.98 -43.90
N GLU A 461 60.27 -26.87 -44.25
CA GLU A 461 59.78 -27.15 -45.60
C GLU A 461 60.39 -26.20 -46.63
N ARG A 462 60.40 -24.89 -46.34
CA ARG A 462 61.03 -23.86 -47.18
C ARG A 462 62.52 -24.16 -47.38
N ASP A 463 63.25 -24.40 -46.30
CA ASP A 463 64.70 -24.61 -46.34
C ASP A 463 65.06 -25.92 -47.05
N SER A 464 64.22 -26.95 -46.99
CA SER A 464 64.40 -28.21 -47.74
C SER A 464 64.22 -28.07 -49.25
N VAL A 465 63.38 -27.12 -49.68
CA VAL A 465 63.11 -26.83 -51.09
C VAL A 465 64.11 -25.78 -51.61
N ASN A 466 64.66 -24.94 -50.73
CA ASN A 466 65.50 -23.80 -51.10
C ASN A 466 66.97 -24.17 -51.35
N ASN A 467 67.25 -25.13 -52.24
CA ASN A 467 68.62 -25.48 -52.61
C ASN A 467 69.22 -24.63 -53.73
N ASN A 468 68.42 -23.87 -54.52
CA ASN A 468 68.86 -22.82 -55.45
C ASN A 468 67.65 -21.98 -55.91
N TYR A 469 67.40 -20.83 -55.28
CA TYR A 469 66.26 -19.97 -55.65
C TYR A 469 66.54 -19.20 -56.96
N ILE A 470 65.66 -19.39 -57.95
CA ILE A 470 65.63 -18.58 -59.17
C ILE A 470 64.28 -17.87 -59.20
N PRO A 471 64.23 -16.53 -59.40
CA PRO A 471 62.98 -15.80 -59.44
C PRO A 471 62.00 -16.33 -60.51
N VAL A 472 60.74 -16.55 -60.12
CA VAL A 472 59.67 -17.08 -61.00
C VAL A 472 59.58 -16.33 -62.34
N HIS A 473 59.68 -15.00 -62.29
CA HIS A 473 59.59 -14.13 -63.49
C HIS A 473 60.72 -14.35 -64.50
N TRP A 474 61.93 -14.73 -64.05
CA TRP A 474 63.04 -15.05 -64.96
C TRP A 474 62.82 -16.36 -65.70
N ILE A 475 62.22 -17.35 -65.02
CA ILE A 475 61.89 -18.65 -65.62
C ILE A 475 60.74 -18.48 -66.62
N GLU A 476 59.72 -17.69 -66.29
CA GLU A 476 58.61 -17.39 -67.20
C GLU A 476 59.10 -16.71 -68.49
N ASP A 477 60.01 -15.74 -68.39
CA ASP A 477 60.57 -15.04 -69.55
C ASP A 477 61.39 -15.98 -70.45
N GLU A 478 62.26 -16.81 -69.88
CA GLU A 478 63.01 -17.81 -70.66
C GLU A 478 62.12 -18.90 -71.26
N MET A 479 61.09 -19.34 -70.53
CA MET A 479 60.12 -20.32 -71.02
C MET A 479 59.31 -19.78 -72.19
N MET A 480 58.92 -18.50 -72.16
CA MET A 480 58.27 -17.80 -73.27
C MET A 480 59.20 -17.71 -74.50
N LYS A 481 60.47 -17.34 -74.31
CA LYS A 481 61.46 -17.29 -75.41
C LYS A 481 61.65 -18.64 -76.09
N VAL A 482 61.72 -19.72 -75.30
CA VAL A 482 61.89 -21.09 -75.83
C VAL A 482 60.62 -21.58 -76.50
N PHE A 483 59.44 -21.25 -75.96
CA PHE A 483 58.15 -21.58 -76.59
C PHE A 483 57.98 -20.93 -77.96
N TYR A 484 58.29 -19.63 -78.09
CA TYR A 484 58.22 -18.94 -79.38
C TYR A 484 59.18 -19.57 -80.41
N ARG A 485 60.42 -19.89 -80.02
CA ARG A 485 61.38 -20.59 -80.90
C ARG A 485 60.92 -21.97 -81.39
N LEU A 486 60.03 -22.64 -80.66
CA LEU A 486 59.49 -23.97 -81.00
C LEU A 486 58.18 -23.91 -81.79
N THR A 487 57.46 -22.78 -81.75
CA THR A 487 56.10 -22.65 -82.32
C THR A 487 56.02 -21.68 -83.50
N GLU A 488 57.08 -20.95 -83.79
CA GLU A 488 57.19 -20.08 -84.96
C GLU A 488 57.18 -20.91 -86.25
N ASP A 489 56.38 -20.51 -87.24
CA ASP A 489 56.25 -21.22 -88.53
C ASP A 489 57.60 -21.22 -89.26
N VAL A 490 58.22 -22.39 -89.41
CA VAL A 490 59.55 -22.49 -90.00
C VAL A 490 59.47 -22.63 -91.51
N ASP A 491 60.07 -21.68 -92.22
CA ASP A 491 60.30 -21.75 -93.66
C ASP A 491 61.16 -22.99 -94.00
N GLN A 492 60.87 -23.72 -95.08
CA GLN A 492 61.47 -25.05 -95.38
C GLN A 492 63.01 -25.05 -95.44
N MET A 493 63.64 -23.88 -95.58
CA MET A 493 65.09 -23.67 -95.61
C MET A 493 65.75 -23.41 -94.24
N SER A 494 64.99 -23.15 -93.17
CA SER A 494 65.51 -22.79 -91.84
C SER A 494 65.04 -23.73 -90.72
N ALA A 495 64.54 -24.91 -91.07
CA ALA A 495 64.12 -25.95 -90.12
C ALA A 495 65.27 -26.32 -89.16
N PRO A 496 65.10 -26.15 -87.83
CA PRO A 496 66.11 -26.57 -86.88
C PRO A 496 66.36 -28.08 -87.01
N SER A 497 67.61 -28.51 -86.82
CA SER A 497 67.92 -29.93 -86.87
C SER A 497 67.19 -30.68 -85.75
N LEU A 498 66.77 -31.92 -86.02
CA LEU A 498 66.08 -32.78 -85.04
C LEU A 498 66.83 -32.87 -83.69
N LYS A 499 68.16 -32.76 -83.72
CA LYS A 499 69.00 -32.74 -82.51
C LYS A 499 68.77 -31.45 -81.69
N LYS A 500 68.68 -30.30 -82.35
CA LYS A 500 68.52 -28.99 -81.71
C LYS A 500 67.09 -28.77 -81.19
N GLU A 501 66.09 -29.29 -81.89
CA GLU A 501 64.71 -29.35 -81.37
C GLU A 501 64.62 -30.20 -80.10
N LYS A 502 65.23 -31.40 -80.10
CA LYS A 502 65.29 -32.25 -78.89
C LYS A 502 65.94 -31.54 -77.71
N GLU A 503 67.03 -30.80 -77.96
CA GLU A 503 67.70 -29.98 -76.93
C GLU A 503 66.79 -28.86 -76.40
N LEU A 504 66.07 -28.14 -77.28
CA LEU A 504 65.13 -27.08 -76.89
C LEU A 504 63.91 -27.62 -76.13
N PHE A 505 63.34 -28.76 -76.54
CA PHE A 505 62.27 -29.43 -75.80
C PHE A 505 62.75 -29.91 -74.43
N SER A 506 63.96 -30.50 -74.34
CA SER A 506 64.56 -30.90 -73.06
C SER A 506 64.70 -29.70 -72.13
N TRP A 507 65.26 -28.59 -72.64
CA TRP A 507 65.41 -27.34 -71.88
C TRP A 507 64.08 -26.73 -71.45
N PHE A 508 63.05 -26.77 -72.30
CA PHE A 508 61.71 -26.30 -71.97
C PHE A 508 61.08 -27.10 -70.83
N PHE A 509 61.20 -28.44 -70.86
CA PHE A 509 60.71 -29.30 -69.78
C PHE A 509 61.50 -29.10 -68.47
N GLU A 510 62.81 -28.83 -68.56
CA GLU A 510 63.61 -28.43 -67.40
C GLU A 510 63.12 -27.10 -66.81
N LEU A 511 62.89 -26.07 -67.63
CA LEU A 511 62.32 -24.79 -67.19
C LEU A 511 60.92 -24.96 -66.57
N GLN A 512 60.08 -25.83 -67.13
CA GLN A 512 58.75 -26.13 -66.58
C GLN A 512 58.85 -26.79 -65.19
N SER A 513 59.79 -27.74 -65.02
CA SER A 513 60.09 -28.36 -63.73
C SER A 513 60.62 -27.34 -62.70
N MET A 514 61.53 -26.46 -63.13
CA MET A 514 62.08 -25.38 -62.32
C MET A 514 61.01 -24.35 -61.92
N HIS A 515 60.08 -24.03 -62.81
CA HIS A 515 58.97 -23.11 -62.56
C HIS A 515 58.06 -23.64 -61.45
N GLN A 516 57.68 -24.93 -61.51
CA GLN A 516 56.88 -25.58 -60.45
C GLN A 516 57.60 -25.55 -59.10
N HIS A 517 58.91 -25.79 -59.10
CA HIS A 517 59.73 -25.74 -57.90
C HIS A 517 59.82 -24.33 -57.30
N SER A 518 60.14 -23.31 -58.11
CA SER A 518 60.26 -21.91 -57.68
C SER A 518 58.93 -21.33 -57.17
N LYS A 519 57.81 -21.69 -57.82
CA LYS A 519 56.45 -21.30 -57.38
C LYS A 519 56.16 -21.83 -55.97
N LYS A 520 56.46 -23.11 -55.72
CA LYS A 520 56.29 -23.74 -54.40
C LYS A 520 57.16 -23.06 -53.33
N THR A 521 58.41 -22.72 -53.65
CA THR A 521 59.31 -22.00 -52.74
C THR A 521 58.78 -20.61 -52.40
N ARG A 522 58.28 -19.86 -53.39
CA ARG A 522 57.69 -18.52 -53.20
C ARG A 522 56.43 -18.58 -52.33
N GLU A 523 55.57 -19.58 -52.54
CA GLU A 523 54.37 -19.79 -51.73
C GLU A 523 54.73 -20.06 -50.26
N LEU A 524 55.68 -20.97 -50.00
CA LEU A 524 56.17 -21.25 -48.63
C LEU A 524 56.84 -20.03 -47.99
N HIS A 525 57.61 -19.27 -48.76
CA HIS A 525 58.27 -18.05 -48.27
C HIS A 525 57.27 -16.94 -47.90
N ASN A 526 56.25 -16.71 -48.73
CA ASN A 526 55.19 -15.76 -48.44
C ASN A 526 54.37 -16.17 -47.22
N GLN A 527 54.07 -17.46 -47.07
CA GLN A 527 53.38 -17.99 -45.88
C GLN A 527 54.23 -17.80 -44.61
N PHE A 528 55.55 -17.99 -44.71
CA PHE A 528 56.47 -17.74 -43.60
C PHE A 528 56.50 -16.28 -43.17
N ILE A 529 56.62 -15.33 -44.11
CA ILE A 529 56.60 -13.89 -43.82
C ILE A 529 55.28 -13.50 -43.14
N LYS A 530 54.14 -13.94 -43.71
CA LYS A 530 52.82 -13.64 -43.16
C LYS A 530 52.68 -14.11 -41.70
N LEU A 531 53.17 -15.32 -41.39
CA LEU A 531 53.14 -15.84 -40.02
C LEU A 531 54.06 -15.06 -39.06
N LEU A 532 55.18 -14.51 -39.54
CA LEU A 532 56.07 -13.67 -38.73
C LEU A 532 55.45 -12.31 -38.42
N ASP A 533 54.82 -11.66 -39.40
CA ASP A 533 54.13 -10.39 -39.21
C ASP A 533 52.99 -10.54 -38.20
N GLU A 534 52.14 -11.57 -38.38
CA GLU A 534 51.08 -11.90 -37.42
C GLU A 534 51.61 -12.20 -36.02
N GLN A 535 52.79 -12.82 -35.90
CA GLN A 535 53.42 -13.08 -34.61
C GLN A 535 53.90 -11.78 -33.96
N LYS A 536 54.48 -10.87 -34.73
CA LYS A 536 54.96 -9.57 -34.26
C LYS A 536 53.80 -8.71 -33.76
N ASP A 537 52.72 -8.63 -34.51
CA ASP A 537 51.51 -7.90 -34.12
C ASP A 537 50.96 -8.40 -32.77
N THR A 538 50.89 -9.73 -32.58
CA THR A 538 50.44 -10.29 -31.30
C THR A 538 51.40 -10.07 -30.12
N LEU A 539 52.71 -9.88 -30.38
CA LEU A 539 53.66 -9.51 -29.34
C LEU A 539 53.48 -8.04 -28.93
N ASP A 540 53.27 -7.15 -29.90
CA ASP A 540 53.02 -5.74 -29.64
C ASP A 540 51.71 -5.54 -28.86
N GLU A 541 50.64 -6.29 -29.20
CA GLU A 541 49.39 -6.32 -28.43
C GLU A 541 49.60 -6.82 -26.99
N LEU A 542 50.41 -7.86 -26.81
CA LEU A 542 50.70 -8.43 -25.50
C LEU A 542 51.47 -7.46 -24.60
N ASP A 543 52.42 -6.69 -25.17
CA ASP A 543 53.15 -5.66 -24.44
C ASP A 543 52.25 -4.47 -24.04
N LEU A 544 51.27 -4.12 -24.88
CA LEU A 544 50.24 -3.12 -24.55
C LEU A 544 49.35 -3.59 -23.38
N VAL A 545 48.90 -4.84 -23.43
CA VAL A 545 48.08 -5.44 -22.37
C VAL A 545 48.86 -5.48 -21.05
N LYS A 546 50.12 -5.91 -21.05
CA LYS A 546 50.98 -5.94 -19.85
C LYS A 546 51.25 -4.57 -19.25
N LYS A 547 51.43 -3.53 -20.07
CA LYS A 547 51.58 -2.15 -19.57
C LYS A 547 50.30 -1.62 -18.92
N SER A 548 49.14 -2.17 -19.29
CA SER A 548 47.83 -1.73 -18.78
C SER A 548 47.32 -2.53 -17.58
N SER A 549 47.90 -3.70 -17.28
CA SER A 549 47.57 -4.50 -16.11
C SER A 549 48.21 -3.91 -14.85
N ASN A 550 47.40 -3.59 -13.84
CA ASN A 550 47.87 -3.18 -12.51
C ASN A 550 48.02 -4.40 -11.58
N GLU A 551 48.98 -4.38 -10.64
CA GLU A 551 49.25 -5.45 -9.65
C GLU A 551 48.19 -5.59 -8.52
N LEU A 552 46.94 -5.22 -8.77
CA LEU A 552 45.84 -5.40 -7.81
C LEU A 552 45.23 -6.80 -7.98
N PHE A 553 45.54 -7.68 -7.02
CA PHE A 553 45.09 -9.07 -6.99
C PHE A 553 44.05 -9.29 -5.87
N GLY A 554 42.94 -9.95 -6.19
CA GLY A 554 41.90 -10.33 -5.23
C GLY A 554 40.66 -10.93 -5.88
N ASN A 555 39.77 -11.54 -5.08
CA ASN A 555 38.47 -12.06 -5.55
C ASN A 555 37.43 -10.92 -5.59
N TYR A 556 36.90 -10.60 -6.78
CA TYR A 556 35.90 -9.53 -6.95
C TYR A 556 34.55 -9.86 -6.29
N GLU A 557 34.22 -11.15 -6.15
CA GLU A 557 32.96 -11.62 -5.53
C GLU A 557 32.82 -11.12 -4.09
N ASN A 558 33.92 -11.06 -3.34
CA ASN A 558 33.94 -10.55 -1.97
C ASN A 558 33.53 -9.06 -1.89
N PHE A 559 33.88 -8.26 -2.90
CA PHE A 559 33.55 -6.84 -2.95
C PHE A 559 32.11 -6.59 -3.43
N ASP A 560 31.60 -7.42 -4.35
CA ASP A 560 30.20 -7.36 -4.76
C ASP A 560 29.26 -7.74 -3.61
N ASP A 561 29.61 -8.79 -2.86
CA ASP A 561 28.90 -9.20 -1.65
C ASP A 561 28.94 -8.12 -0.57
N LEU A 562 30.09 -7.47 -0.38
CA LEU A 562 30.23 -6.33 0.53
C LEU A 562 29.33 -5.16 0.09
N ALA A 563 29.33 -4.82 -1.20
CA ALA A 563 28.49 -3.75 -1.74
C ALA A 563 26.99 -4.05 -1.59
N HIS A 564 26.59 -5.32 -1.70
CA HIS A 564 25.21 -5.76 -1.47
C HIS A 564 24.83 -5.73 0.02
N LYS A 565 25.71 -6.19 0.93
CA LYS A 565 25.51 -6.08 2.38
C LYS A 565 25.34 -4.62 2.81
N LEU A 566 26.21 -3.73 2.33
CA LEU A 566 26.12 -2.28 2.58
C LEU A 566 24.82 -1.68 2.04
N LEU A 567 24.27 -2.20 0.94
CA LEU A 567 22.98 -1.76 0.41
C LEU A 567 21.81 -2.12 1.34
N LEU A 568 21.82 -3.33 1.92
CA LEU A 568 20.79 -3.77 2.86
C LEU A 568 20.83 -2.93 4.15
N GLU A 569 22.01 -2.67 4.69
CA GLU A 569 22.20 -1.79 5.84
C GLU A 569 21.79 -0.33 5.52
N LEU A 570 22.11 0.16 4.33
CA LEU A 570 21.63 1.49 3.92
C LEU A 570 20.10 1.55 3.92
N ASN A 571 19.40 0.50 3.52
CA ASN A 571 17.93 0.50 3.52
C ASN A 571 17.35 0.60 4.94
N SER A 572 17.94 -0.06 5.95
CA SER A 572 17.47 0.06 7.34
C SER A 572 17.72 1.47 7.89
N ILE A 573 18.90 2.03 7.65
CA ILE A 573 19.27 3.39 8.10
C ILE A 573 18.40 4.46 7.39
N HIS A 574 18.05 4.26 6.11
CA HIS A 574 17.12 5.15 5.41
C HIS A 574 15.69 5.12 5.99
N ASN A 575 15.26 3.98 6.54
CA ASN A 575 13.97 3.89 7.22
C ASN A 575 14.00 4.68 8.54
N GLU A 576 15.05 4.53 9.34
CA GLU A 576 15.29 5.32 10.56
C GLU A 576 15.33 6.83 10.27
N LYS A 577 16.03 7.24 9.21
CA LYS A 577 16.02 8.64 8.75
C LYS A 577 14.59 9.14 8.45
N ARG A 578 13.76 8.31 7.83
CA ARG A 578 12.38 8.68 7.49
C ARG A 578 11.51 8.80 8.74
N THR A 579 11.67 7.91 9.73
CA THR A 579 10.91 7.99 10.99
C THR A 579 11.29 9.25 11.77
N LEU A 580 12.58 9.53 11.93
CA LEU A 580 13.05 10.76 12.58
C LEU A 580 12.53 12.02 11.90
N ARG A 581 12.60 12.11 10.56
CA ARG A 581 12.08 13.27 9.82
C ARG A 581 10.57 13.45 9.98
N ARG A 582 9.81 12.37 10.09
CA ARG A 582 8.36 12.44 10.34
C ARG A 582 8.08 12.97 11.73
N GLU A 583 8.81 12.47 12.72
CA GLU A 583 8.64 12.89 14.11
C GLU A 583 9.00 14.36 14.31
N ILE A 584 10.12 14.81 13.73
CA ILE A 584 10.48 16.24 13.68
C ILE A 584 9.36 17.05 13.02
N GLY A 585 8.88 16.60 11.85
CA GLY A 585 7.78 17.26 11.14
C GLY A 585 6.48 17.31 11.95
N ARG A 586 6.20 16.28 12.75
CA ARG A 586 5.07 16.19 13.68
C ARG A 586 5.21 17.24 14.78
N LEU A 587 6.33 17.28 15.50
CA LEU A 587 6.57 18.26 16.56
C LEU A 587 6.55 19.70 16.02
N GLU A 588 7.16 19.96 14.87
CA GLU A 588 7.10 21.27 14.21
C GLU A 588 5.67 21.69 13.80
N ALA A 589 4.86 20.74 13.33
CA ALA A 589 3.46 21.00 13.00
C ALA A 589 2.65 21.32 14.26
N TRP A 590 2.91 20.61 15.36
CA TRP A 590 2.28 20.87 16.66
C TRP A 590 2.61 22.27 17.19
N LEU A 591 3.89 22.66 17.15
CA LEU A 591 4.33 24.00 17.56
C LEU A 591 3.65 25.09 16.73
N ARG A 592 3.49 24.89 15.42
CA ARG A 592 2.74 25.80 14.53
C ARG A 592 1.26 25.91 14.91
N ILE A 593 0.61 24.81 15.27
CA ILE A 593 -0.80 24.79 15.71
C ILE A 593 -0.96 25.54 17.04
N CYS A 594 -0.09 25.30 18.01
CA CYS A 594 -0.06 25.99 19.30
C CYS A 594 0.11 27.51 19.13
N ASP A 595 1.00 27.94 18.23
CA ASP A 595 1.23 29.36 17.95
C ASP A 595 0.06 30.02 17.19
N ARG A 596 -0.65 29.27 16.34
CA ARG A 596 -1.86 29.74 15.66
C ARG A 596 -3.00 29.99 16.65
N LYS A 597 -3.26 29.06 17.58
CA LYS A 597 -4.24 29.24 18.67
C LYS A 597 -3.93 30.48 19.53
N LYS A 598 -2.65 30.77 19.79
CA LYS A 598 -2.20 31.98 20.52
C LYS A 598 -2.46 33.27 19.73
N ARG A 599 -2.25 33.26 18.40
CA ARG A 599 -2.56 34.39 17.52
C ARG A 599 -4.06 34.67 17.42
N ASP A 600 -4.89 33.63 17.34
CA ASP A 600 -6.34 33.79 17.28
C ASP A 600 -6.93 34.25 18.62
N ARG A 601 -6.40 33.76 19.76
CA ARG A 601 -6.71 34.30 21.10
C ARG A 601 -6.31 35.78 21.25
N LYS A 602 -5.13 36.18 20.74
CA LYS A 602 -4.69 37.58 20.74
C LYS A 602 -5.58 38.48 19.87
N LYS A 603 -6.00 38.01 18.67
CA LYS A 603 -6.96 38.73 17.81
C LYS A 603 -8.35 38.85 18.43
N SER A 604 -8.83 37.80 19.10
CA SER A 604 -10.09 37.82 19.87
C SER A 604 -10.04 38.84 21.01
N ASN A 605 -8.94 38.87 21.78
CA ASN A 605 -8.77 39.82 22.87
C ASN A 605 -8.62 41.26 22.36
N TYR A 606 -7.92 41.49 21.24
CA TYR A 606 -7.86 42.79 20.58
C TYR A 606 -9.24 43.26 20.08
N ARG A 607 -10.09 42.36 19.55
CA ARG A 607 -11.47 42.69 19.17
C ARG A 607 -12.37 43.00 20.37
N LYS A 608 -12.22 42.29 21.50
CA LYS A 608 -12.93 42.60 22.75
C LYS A 608 -12.48 43.93 23.38
N GLN A 609 -11.20 44.28 23.30
CA GLN A 609 -10.70 45.59 23.74
C GLN A 609 -11.17 46.74 22.83
N ASN A 610 -11.16 46.54 21.51
CA ASN A 610 -11.64 47.54 20.56
C ASN A 610 -13.17 47.73 20.56
N ASN A 611 -13.95 46.75 21.01
CA ASN A 611 -15.40 46.94 21.20
C ASN A 611 -15.74 47.65 22.53
N ARG A 612 -14.88 47.57 23.56
CA ARG A 612 -15.03 48.39 24.78
C ARG A 612 -14.59 49.85 24.57
N ASN A 613 -13.65 50.10 23.67
CA ASN A 613 -13.19 51.45 23.33
C ASN A 613 -13.93 52.10 22.14
N LYS A 614 -15.02 51.50 21.65
CA LYS A 614 -15.83 52.04 20.54
C LYS A 614 -17.10 52.78 20.98
N SER A 615 -17.17 53.25 22.23
CA SER A 615 -18.28 54.08 22.71
C SER A 615 -17.90 55.52 23.07
N LYS A 616 -16.63 55.93 22.95
CA LYS A 616 -16.22 57.34 23.13
C LYS A 616 -15.13 57.69 22.14
N THR A 617 -15.20 58.89 21.56
CA THR A 617 -14.31 59.50 20.55
C THR A 617 -14.58 59.17 19.07
N ARG A 618 -15.63 59.78 18.51
CA ARG A 618 -15.47 60.48 17.22
C ARG A 618 -15.19 61.93 17.58
N SER A 619 -13.95 62.39 17.36
CA SER A 619 -13.63 63.81 17.34
C SER A 619 -14.27 64.45 16.11
N SER A 620 -15.23 65.34 16.30
CA SER A 620 -15.74 66.20 15.23
C SER A 620 -14.75 67.33 15.02
N VAL A 621 -14.05 67.32 13.90
CA VAL A 621 -13.27 68.49 13.46
C VAL A 621 -14.28 69.57 13.02
N ASN A 622 -14.18 70.77 13.60
CA ASN A 622 -15.07 71.88 13.27
C ASN A 622 -14.69 72.48 11.91
N ILE A 623 -15.55 72.29 10.91
CA ILE A 623 -15.26 72.59 9.50
C ILE A 623 -15.17 74.10 9.25
N GLU A 624 -15.84 74.94 10.04
CA GLU A 624 -15.82 76.40 9.91
C GLU A 624 -14.48 77.00 10.36
N GLU A 625 -13.89 76.46 11.43
CA GLU A 625 -12.58 76.86 11.94
C GLU A 625 -11.45 76.45 10.98
N VAL A 626 -11.59 75.30 10.34
CA VAL A 626 -10.64 74.84 9.32
C VAL A 626 -10.72 75.70 8.04
N LYS A 627 -11.92 76.17 7.67
CA LYS A 627 -12.10 77.11 6.54
C LYS A 627 -11.52 78.48 6.84
N SER A 628 -11.69 79.01 8.07
CA SER A 628 -11.13 80.31 8.45
C SER A 628 -9.59 80.29 8.47
N ARG A 629 -8.97 79.23 9.02
CA ARG A 629 -7.51 79.02 8.96
C ARG A 629 -6.98 78.89 7.54
N ALA A 630 -7.74 78.20 6.67
CA ALA A 630 -7.37 78.09 5.26
C ALA A 630 -7.42 79.43 4.52
N SER A 631 -8.37 80.31 4.87
CA SER A 631 -8.47 81.66 4.28
C SER A 631 -7.45 82.66 4.85
N SER A 632 -6.97 82.47 6.09
CA SER A 632 -5.95 83.33 6.70
C SER A 632 -4.51 82.95 6.33
N GLY A 633 -4.30 81.80 5.66
CA GLY A 633 -3.00 81.33 5.20
C GLY A 633 -2.19 80.54 6.24
N GLU A 634 -2.82 80.05 7.31
CA GLU A 634 -2.18 79.20 8.31
C GLU A 634 -1.99 77.75 7.82
N SER A 635 -1.05 77.00 8.40
CA SER A 635 -0.74 75.61 8.00
C SER A 635 -1.86 74.64 8.35
N ILE A 636 -2.31 73.83 7.38
CA ILE A 636 -3.44 72.89 7.53
C ILE A 636 -2.92 71.45 7.66
N SER A 637 -3.46 70.66 8.61
CA SER A 637 -3.11 69.25 8.79
C SER A 637 -3.73 68.34 7.72
N LEU A 638 -3.17 67.15 7.47
CA LEU A 638 -3.70 66.19 6.47
C LEU A 638 -5.13 65.71 6.76
N SER A 639 -5.52 65.63 8.04
CA SER A 639 -6.90 65.35 8.44
C SER A 639 -7.86 66.50 8.13
N ASP A 640 -7.40 67.73 8.31
CA ASP A 640 -8.18 68.94 8.02
C ASP A 640 -8.31 69.17 6.50
N LEU A 641 -7.26 68.85 5.74
CA LEU A 641 -7.29 68.79 4.28
C LEU A 641 -8.31 67.75 3.79
N GLY A 642 -8.35 66.58 4.44
CA GLY A 642 -9.34 65.54 4.15
C GLY A 642 -10.77 66.00 4.45
N ALA A 643 -10.97 66.74 5.55
CA ALA A 643 -12.26 67.32 5.91
C ALA A 643 -12.69 68.45 4.93
N LEU A 644 -11.77 69.29 4.47
CA LEU A 644 -11.99 70.33 3.45
C LEU A 644 -12.31 69.74 2.07
N LEU A 645 -11.57 68.71 1.65
CA LEU A 645 -11.81 68.01 0.38
C LEU A 645 -13.17 67.30 0.38
N ASN A 646 -13.55 66.68 1.49
CA ASN A 646 -14.85 66.03 1.63
C ASN A 646 -16.02 67.02 1.72
N SER A 647 -15.79 68.25 2.17
CA SER A 647 -16.83 69.29 2.34
C SER A 647 -17.00 70.23 1.14
N GLY A 648 -16.26 70.03 0.04
CA GLY A 648 -16.45 70.78 -1.21
C GLY A 648 -15.19 71.42 -1.82
N GLY A 649 -14.00 71.14 -1.25
CA GLY A 649 -12.72 71.62 -1.77
C GLY A 649 -12.49 73.13 -1.61
N PHE A 650 -11.30 73.61 -1.98
CA PHE A 650 -10.91 75.02 -1.88
C PHE A 650 -11.79 75.97 -2.69
N SER A 651 -12.50 75.46 -3.71
CA SER A 651 -13.50 76.19 -4.49
C SER A 651 -14.69 76.69 -3.66
N SER A 652 -14.99 76.05 -2.53
CA SER A 652 -16.05 76.47 -1.59
C SER A 652 -15.66 77.64 -0.68
N ILE A 653 -14.38 78.02 -0.68
CA ILE A 653 -13.86 79.17 0.09
C ILE A 653 -14.15 80.49 -0.67
N GLN A 654 -14.38 80.43 -1.99
CA GLN A 654 -14.55 81.63 -2.84
C GLN A 654 -15.99 81.90 -3.30
N ASN A 655 -16.94 80.97 -3.15
CA ASN A 655 -18.29 81.12 -3.69
C ASN A 655 -19.37 81.07 -2.60
N VAL A 656 -19.59 82.22 -1.94
CA VAL A 656 -20.88 82.54 -1.32
C VAL A 656 -21.81 83.05 -2.44
N GLY A 657 -22.58 82.16 -3.05
CA GLY A 657 -23.69 82.54 -3.93
C GLY A 657 -23.94 81.65 -5.15
N LYS A 658 -25.20 81.19 -5.24
CA LYS A 658 -25.95 80.66 -6.41
C LYS A 658 -25.96 79.15 -6.68
N GLU A 659 -27.17 78.75 -7.12
CA GLU A 659 -27.83 77.44 -7.06
C GLU A 659 -27.50 76.41 -8.18
N LYS A 660 -27.89 75.15 -7.86
CA LYS A 660 -28.45 74.05 -8.69
C LYS A 660 -27.76 73.60 -9.99
N SER A 661 -27.39 72.31 -10.05
CA SER A 661 -28.01 71.33 -10.98
C SER A 661 -27.50 69.89 -10.77
N GLU A 662 -28.15 68.97 -11.49
CA GLU A 662 -28.51 67.58 -11.17
C GLU A 662 -27.44 66.46 -11.21
N ARG A 663 -27.86 65.33 -10.62
CA ARG A 663 -27.21 64.03 -10.46
C ARG A 663 -26.94 63.29 -11.78
N LYS A 664 -25.79 62.58 -11.87
CA LYS A 664 -25.72 61.25 -12.50
C LYS A 664 -24.77 60.30 -11.75
N LYS A 665 -25.27 59.10 -11.42
CA LYS A 665 -24.55 57.96 -10.82
C LYS A 665 -23.57 57.33 -11.83
N LYS A 666 -22.34 57.01 -11.41
CA LYS A 666 -21.48 55.99 -12.06
C LYS A 666 -20.87 55.03 -11.04
N LYS A 667 -20.80 53.76 -11.47
CA LYS A 667 -20.46 52.53 -10.74
C LYS A 667 -19.05 52.55 -10.16
N LYS A 668 -18.88 52.01 -8.94
CA LYS A 668 -17.57 51.69 -8.34
C LYS A 668 -17.01 50.40 -8.97
N MET A 669 -15.82 50.49 -9.57
CA MET A 669 -14.96 49.33 -9.80
C MET A 669 -14.13 49.08 -8.55
N ASN A 670 -14.16 47.86 -8.02
CA ASN A 670 -13.25 47.40 -6.98
C ASN A 670 -11.99 46.83 -7.65
N ASN A 671 -10.86 47.52 -7.51
CA ASN A 671 -9.54 46.98 -7.82
C ASN A 671 -9.09 46.07 -6.66
N ASN A 672 -9.17 44.76 -6.87
CA ASN A 672 -8.50 43.78 -6.03
C ASN A 672 -7.05 43.62 -6.52
N PHE A 673 -6.09 44.17 -5.78
CA PHE A 673 -4.67 43.84 -5.93
C PHE A 673 -4.39 42.45 -5.34
N THR A 674 -4.10 41.47 -6.19
CA THR A 674 -3.55 40.16 -5.79
C THR A 674 -2.03 40.16 -5.93
N ALA A 675 -1.32 39.78 -4.86
CA ALA A 675 0.12 39.65 -4.83
C ALA A 675 0.64 38.52 -5.75
N SER A 676 1.65 38.84 -6.57
CA SER A 676 2.26 37.93 -7.53
C SER A 676 3.08 36.82 -6.85
N ARG A 677 2.83 35.56 -7.22
CA ARG A 677 3.74 34.43 -6.97
C ARG A 677 4.70 34.26 -8.16
N GLY A 678 5.99 34.09 -7.85
CA GLY A 678 7.07 33.98 -8.82
C GLY A 678 6.97 32.81 -9.80
N LYS A 679 7.46 33.03 -11.01
CA LYS A 679 7.54 32.05 -12.10
C LYS A 679 8.64 31.01 -11.81
N ARG A 680 8.29 29.72 -11.81
CA ARG A 680 9.25 28.60 -11.89
C ARG A 680 9.70 28.43 -13.35
N GLY A 681 11.01 28.40 -13.56
CA GLY A 681 11.63 28.19 -14.86
C GLY A 681 11.27 26.83 -15.47
N ARG A 682 10.91 26.84 -16.76
CA ARG A 682 10.85 25.66 -17.61
C ARG A 682 12.23 25.46 -18.26
N SER A 683 12.85 24.32 -18.00
CA SER A 683 14.01 23.83 -18.76
C SER A 683 13.56 23.51 -20.20
N LYS A 684 14.31 24.03 -21.19
CA LYS A 684 14.19 23.66 -22.60
C LYS A 684 14.92 22.33 -22.82
N LYS A 685 14.21 21.33 -23.33
CA LYS A 685 14.83 20.20 -24.04
C LYS A 685 15.39 20.74 -25.36
N ASN A 686 16.69 20.57 -25.57
CA ASN A 686 17.27 20.57 -26.91
C ASN A 686 17.35 19.12 -27.41
N TYR A 687 17.32 19.04 -28.74
CA TYR A 687 17.28 17.88 -29.64
C TYR A 687 18.09 16.65 -29.23
#